data_AF-A0A3E1RGN2-F1
#
_entry.id   AF-A0A3E1RGN2-F1
#
_cell.length_a   1.000
_cell.length_b   1.000
_cell.length_c   1.000
_cell.angle_alpha   90.00
_cell.angle_beta   90.00
_cell.angle_gamma   90.00
#
_symmetry.space_group_name_H-M   'P 1'
#
loop_
_entity.id
_entity.type
_entity.pdbx_description
1 polymer ?
#
loop_
_entity_poly.entity_id
_entity_poly.type
_entity_poly.pdbx_seq_one_letter_code
_entity_poly.pdbx_strand_id
1 'polypeptide(L)'
;MFDPSAIAPLGVGLEYHADTHNPRTDQLAVPALFDYVEIQPPHLIFDPGLLGALGHARPLLHSSDLSLGSIGIPMDPEFLALTCRLLRQTQTPWFGEHISWNRFSGGDTRHFVLPFLGDEVRDTIIANARTLHQRSGLPVLLENAPRTLVVELPGDAPEADFMRDVVNGADAGFILDIDNARATARAKGVDLRSYIDSLPLERTVEIHVHNPVADRALYWQVLCDAPVRAITLGWGARKLHSKALEKMVRELKDHLQHKPVRSVHIGAAPQLQEPLFCLAPGVAVTLRDGCVKVTGGTAGLLLEAAPHSLPLLGHFATPQTLASALLAPGLEEPQAMLQAAATARELIDLGVLAPVQSTQPDQASNPDASTNEVWSQWDSALDFYLATRTRKQTVFNSLTEMDEALTEKAHDRPQPSAYKDYNAHPFFALPNPLQDTPTPEAASGFLDVLLRRRSLRAFTTEPLRANELSALLYYVWGATCVQRNHLGDVFLHKTAPAGGSLQGAEVYPILMNVEGYAPGLYHYSVRRHGLVLLSQEDPRPWIAAACGDQTWIADAAAVFLSTYNVKRLAWKYAFSRGFRATLLDTGHLGQSFALVSTWLGLAPFTTAALRDELFEDKLGLDYRAEPVLMVNGVGRPAEAPWLPDRPRET
;
A
#
# COMPACT_ATOMS: atom_id res chain seq x y z
N MET A 1 -44.11 16.48 26.80
CA MET A 1 -43.35 16.76 25.59
C MET A 1 -42.06 17.44 26.02
N PHE A 2 -40.94 16.78 25.77
CA PHE A 2 -39.60 17.16 26.17
C PHE A 2 -39.19 18.49 25.55
N ASP A 3 -38.72 19.43 26.36
CA ASP A 3 -38.27 20.74 25.91
C ASP A 3 -36.77 20.89 26.20
N PRO A 4 -35.89 20.77 25.18
CA PRO A 4 -34.46 20.99 25.33
C PRO A 4 -34.11 22.37 25.92
N SER A 5 -34.95 23.37 25.68
CA SER A 5 -34.70 24.73 26.15
C SER A 5 -34.88 24.86 27.67
N ALA A 6 -35.63 23.96 28.30
CA ALA A 6 -35.82 23.90 29.74
C ALA A 6 -34.61 23.29 30.48
N ILE A 7 -33.67 22.65 29.76
CA ILE A 7 -32.43 22.13 30.33
C ILE A 7 -31.42 23.27 30.49
N ALA A 8 -30.83 23.38 31.68
CA ALA A 8 -29.79 24.37 31.94
C ALA A 8 -28.52 24.07 31.12
N PRO A 9 -27.85 25.08 30.54
CA PRO A 9 -26.56 24.88 29.89
C PRO A 9 -25.54 24.25 30.85
N LEU A 10 -24.95 23.13 30.44
CA LEU A 10 -23.93 22.40 31.22
C LEU A 10 -22.51 22.87 30.87
N GLY A 11 -22.29 23.32 29.64
CA GLY A 11 -21.00 23.86 29.17
C GLY A 11 -20.25 22.90 28.26
N VAL A 12 -18.92 22.88 28.38
CA VAL A 12 -18.04 22.09 27.51
C VAL A 12 -17.32 21.04 28.35
N GLY A 13 -17.42 19.77 27.95
CA GLY A 13 -16.86 18.64 28.68
C GLY A 13 -15.92 17.77 27.85
N LEU A 14 -15.38 16.75 28.51
CA LEU A 14 -14.53 15.72 27.90
C LEU A 14 -15.19 14.36 28.04
N GLU A 15 -15.16 13.57 26.98
CA GLU A 15 -15.51 12.15 27.05
C GLU A 15 -14.36 11.37 27.69
N TYR A 16 -14.63 10.63 28.77
CA TYR A 16 -13.65 9.74 29.38
C TYR A 16 -13.57 8.41 28.65
N HIS A 17 -12.45 8.20 27.94
CA HIS A 17 -12.17 6.93 27.27
C HIS A 17 -11.00 6.21 27.95
N ALA A 18 -11.29 5.07 28.58
CA ALA A 18 -10.32 4.06 29.01
C ALA A 18 -10.62 2.75 28.27
N ASP A 19 -9.63 1.87 28.11
CA ASP A 19 -9.94 0.50 27.69
C ASP A 19 -10.89 -0.09 28.75
N THR A 20 -12.02 -0.65 28.30
CA THR A 20 -13.15 -1.12 29.14
C THR A 20 -12.75 -2.11 30.25
N HIS A 21 -11.51 -2.59 30.25
CA HIS A 21 -10.96 -3.57 31.19
C HIS A 21 -9.88 -2.99 32.15
N ASN A 22 -9.55 -1.70 32.07
CA ASN A 22 -8.54 -1.09 32.95
C ASN A 22 -8.73 0.43 33.15
N PRO A 23 -9.86 0.87 33.76
CA PRO A 23 -10.02 2.26 34.17
C PRO A 23 -8.91 2.62 35.18
N ARG A 24 -8.29 3.79 34.98
CA ARG A 24 -7.06 4.19 35.66
C ARG A 24 -7.24 5.59 36.24
N THR A 25 -7.56 5.68 37.53
CA THR A 25 -7.67 6.95 38.29
C THR A 25 -6.42 7.83 38.20
N ASP A 26 -5.22 7.26 38.02
CA ASP A 26 -3.95 7.98 37.91
C ASP A 26 -3.82 8.82 36.62
N GLN A 27 -4.70 8.64 35.64
CA GLN A 27 -4.69 9.36 34.36
C GLN A 27 -5.76 10.45 34.26
N LEU A 28 -6.63 10.61 35.27
CA LEU A 28 -7.73 11.57 35.26
C LEU A 28 -7.26 12.92 35.84
N ALA A 29 -6.50 13.68 35.04
CA ALA A 29 -6.20 15.08 35.32
C ALA A 29 -7.07 15.96 34.41
N VAL A 30 -8.22 16.41 34.92
CA VAL A 30 -9.14 17.26 34.15
C VAL A 30 -8.64 18.71 34.15
N PRO A 31 -8.32 19.30 32.99
CA PRO A 31 -7.95 20.70 32.92
C PRO A 31 -9.09 21.61 33.40
N ALA A 32 -8.77 22.70 34.11
CA ALA A 32 -9.71 23.74 34.57
C ALA A 32 -10.60 24.34 33.45
N LEU A 33 -10.25 24.05 32.20
CA LEU A 33 -10.95 24.49 31.01
C LEU A 33 -12.31 23.79 30.81
N PHE A 34 -12.53 22.59 31.36
CA PHE A 34 -13.72 21.78 31.09
C PHE A 34 -14.68 21.75 32.28
N ASP A 35 -15.98 21.84 32.03
CA ASP A 35 -17.02 21.94 33.07
C ASP A 35 -17.46 20.58 33.61
N TYR A 36 -17.36 19.55 32.78
CA TYR A 36 -17.77 18.19 33.10
C TYR A 36 -16.91 17.15 32.38
N VAL A 37 -17.02 15.91 32.83
CA VAL A 37 -16.48 14.73 32.17
C VAL A 37 -17.62 13.75 31.98
N GLU A 38 -17.82 13.32 30.74
CA GLU A 38 -18.77 12.27 30.40
C GLU A 38 -18.14 10.90 30.64
N ILE A 39 -18.84 10.02 31.37
CA ILE A 39 -18.32 8.75 31.85
C ILE A 39 -19.37 7.65 31.69
N GLN A 40 -18.93 6.49 31.19
CA GLN A 40 -19.78 5.32 31.12
C GLN A 40 -20.00 4.67 32.49
N PRO A 41 -21.24 4.22 32.81
CA PRO A 41 -21.52 3.54 34.07
C PRO A 41 -20.57 2.38 34.42
N PRO A 42 -20.16 1.49 33.48
CA PRO A 42 -19.21 0.43 33.78
C PRO A 42 -17.88 0.94 34.35
N HIS A 43 -17.36 2.07 33.85
CA HIS A 43 -16.11 2.65 34.36
C HIS A 43 -16.22 3.03 35.84
N LEU A 44 -17.36 3.60 36.26
CA LEU A 44 -17.60 3.93 37.68
C LEU A 44 -17.91 2.71 38.54
N ILE A 45 -18.47 1.65 37.97
CA ILE A 45 -18.71 0.38 38.67
C ILE A 45 -17.38 -0.31 38.96
N PHE A 46 -16.48 -0.35 37.97
CA PHE A 46 -15.17 -1.00 38.10
C PHE A 46 -14.16 -0.16 38.88
N ASP A 47 -14.24 1.17 38.78
CA ASP A 47 -13.39 2.09 39.54
C ASP A 47 -14.20 3.26 40.13
N PRO A 48 -14.79 3.07 41.33
CA PRO A 48 -15.51 4.12 42.03
C PRO A 48 -14.64 5.33 42.40
N GLY A 49 -13.31 5.18 42.40
CA GLY A 49 -12.35 6.24 42.71
C GLY A 49 -12.34 7.36 41.67
N LEU A 50 -12.83 7.09 40.44
CA LEU A 50 -12.93 8.06 39.35
C LEU A 50 -13.72 9.31 39.75
N LEU A 51 -14.79 9.17 40.55
CA LEU A 51 -15.56 10.33 41.01
C LEU A 51 -14.73 11.28 41.87
N GLY A 52 -13.85 10.74 42.71
CA GLY A 52 -12.93 11.54 43.52
C GLY A 52 -11.85 12.23 42.71
N ALA A 53 -11.48 11.65 41.56
CA ALA A 53 -10.42 12.16 40.69
C ALA A 53 -10.88 13.30 39.75
N LEU A 54 -12.19 13.54 39.60
CA LEU A 54 -12.73 14.60 38.73
C LEU A 54 -12.37 16.02 39.19
N GLY A 55 -12.07 16.20 40.48
CA GLY A 55 -11.71 17.48 41.05
C GLY A 55 -12.85 18.51 40.96
N HIS A 56 -12.74 19.44 40.01
CA HIS A 56 -13.71 20.52 39.81
C HIS A 56 -14.81 20.20 38.78
N ALA A 57 -14.58 19.20 37.92
CA ALA A 57 -15.49 18.86 36.84
C ALA A 57 -16.65 17.98 37.33
N ARG A 58 -17.84 18.19 36.77
CA ARG A 58 -19.02 17.39 37.11
C ARG A 58 -19.03 16.07 36.32
N PRO A 59 -19.53 14.96 36.87
CA PRO A 59 -19.80 13.75 36.09
C PRO A 59 -21.07 13.90 35.22
N LEU A 60 -20.95 13.61 33.93
CA LEU A 60 -22.07 13.37 33.02
C LEU A 60 -22.13 11.87 32.70
N LEU A 61 -23.31 11.23 32.79
CA LEU A 61 -23.40 9.78 32.54
C LEU A 61 -24.02 9.50 31.17
N HIS A 62 -23.35 8.62 30.43
CA HIS A 62 -23.75 8.18 29.10
C HIS A 62 -23.34 6.72 28.93
N SER A 63 -24.25 5.83 28.55
CA SER A 63 -23.96 4.41 28.34
C SER A 63 -24.13 3.99 26.88
N SER A 64 -23.54 2.85 26.57
CA SER A 64 -23.77 2.07 25.35
C SER A 64 -24.04 0.60 25.69
N ASP A 65 -24.48 0.28 26.91
CA ASP A 65 -24.59 -1.10 27.42
C ASP A 65 -26.03 -1.54 27.72
N LEU A 66 -27.00 -0.61 27.76
CA LEU A 66 -28.40 -0.95 28.02
C LEU A 66 -29.09 -1.53 26.79
N SER A 67 -28.56 -1.29 25.59
CA SER A 67 -29.00 -1.94 24.35
C SER A 67 -30.50 -1.77 24.07
N LEU A 68 -30.97 -0.53 23.95
CA LEU A 68 -32.39 -0.20 23.89
C LEU A 68 -33.14 -0.86 22.72
N GLY A 69 -32.47 -1.19 21.62
CA GLY A 69 -33.03 -1.78 20.41
C GLY A 69 -33.03 -3.30 20.36
N SER A 70 -32.64 -3.99 21.44
CA SER A 70 -32.68 -5.46 21.50
C SER A 70 -34.09 -6.03 21.51
N ILE A 71 -34.60 -6.40 20.34
CA ILE A 71 -35.90 -7.06 20.20
C ILE A 71 -35.90 -8.37 21.00
N GLY A 72 -36.94 -8.56 21.82
CA GLY A 72 -37.17 -9.80 22.57
C GLY A 72 -36.21 -10.04 23.75
N ILE A 73 -35.30 -9.10 24.06
CA ILE A 73 -34.36 -9.22 25.18
C ILE A 73 -34.52 -8.00 26.09
N PRO A 74 -34.93 -8.20 27.35
CA PRO A 74 -35.09 -7.09 28.27
C PRO A 74 -33.74 -6.47 28.63
N MET A 75 -33.75 -5.18 28.98
CA MET A 75 -32.61 -4.54 29.63
C MET A 75 -32.21 -5.34 30.88
N ASP A 76 -30.90 -5.53 31.09
CA ASP A 76 -30.39 -6.20 32.28
C ASP A 76 -30.87 -5.48 33.55
N PRO A 77 -31.69 -6.13 34.40
CA PRO A 77 -32.31 -5.49 35.55
C PRO A 77 -31.28 -5.12 36.64
N GLU A 78 -30.19 -5.87 36.77
CA GLU A 78 -29.14 -5.60 37.75
C GLU A 78 -28.27 -4.42 37.30
N PHE A 79 -27.87 -4.41 36.03
CA PHE A 79 -27.12 -3.29 35.46
C PHE A 79 -27.95 -2.00 35.46
N LEU A 80 -29.24 -2.07 35.07
CA LEU A 80 -30.13 -0.91 35.16
C LEU A 80 -30.27 -0.40 36.60
N ALA A 81 -30.37 -1.29 37.59
CA ALA A 81 -30.42 -0.89 38.99
C ALA A 81 -29.12 -0.22 39.47
N LEU A 82 -27.96 -0.71 39.04
CA LEU A 82 -26.65 -0.10 39.27
C LEU A 82 -26.55 1.28 38.64
N THR A 83 -26.93 1.41 37.38
CA THR A 83 -26.95 2.69 36.65
C THR A 83 -27.86 3.71 37.34
N CYS A 84 -29.08 3.32 37.75
CA CYS A 84 -29.96 4.22 38.51
C CYS A 84 -29.39 4.64 39.87
N ARG A 85 -28.54 3.81 40.52
CA ARG A 85 -27.82 4.23 41.73
C ARG A 85 -26.76 5.27 41.40
N LEU A 86 -25.99 5.06 40.34
CA LEU A 86 -24.98 6.01 39.89
C LEU A 86 -25.59 7.35 39.49
N LEU A 87 -26.71 7.35 38.75
CA LEU A 87 -27.44 8.57 38.36
C LEU A 87 -27.83 9.42 39.57
N ARG A 88 -28.31 8.78 40.65
CA ARG A 88 -28.63 9.47 41.91
C ARG A 88 -27.39 9.99 42.63
N GLN A 89 -26.29 9.25 42.58
CA GLN A 89 -25.04 9.60 43.24
C GLN A 89 -24.31 10.75 42.53
N THR A 90 -24.32 10.76 41.21
CA THR A 90 -23.63 11.77 40.39
C THR A 90 -24.43 13.05 40.22
N GLN A 91 -25.75 13.00 40.45
CA GLN A 91 -26.67 14.12 40.20
C GLN A 91 -26.54 14.68 38.79
N THR A 92 -26.28 13.79 37.83
CA THR A 92 -26.14 14.16 36.42
C THR A 92 -27.44 14.78 35.89
N PRO A 93 -27.38 15.82 35.03
CA PRO A 93 -28.58 16.54 34.61
C PRO A 93 -29.46 15.73 33.64
N TRP A 94 -28.87 14.78 32.94
CA TRP A 94 -29.55 13.85 32.03
C TRP A 94 -28.71 12.58 31.86
N PHE A 95 -29.30 11.57 31.22
CA PHE A 95 -28.61 10.31 30.90
C PHE A 95 -28.67 10.03 29.40
N GLY A 96 -27.49 9.87 28.78
CA GLY A 96 -27.34 9.50 27.37
C GLY A 96 -27.35 7.98 27.16
N GLU A 97 -27.96 7.54 26.06
CA GLU A 97 -27.88 6.15 25.59
C GLU A 97 -28.02 6.10 24.06
N HIS A 98 -27.42 5.09 23.43
CA HIS A 98 -27.40 5.01 21.96
C HIS A 98 -28.70 4.40 21.41
N ILE A 99 -29.18 4.94 20.28
CA ILE A 99 -30.21 4.30 19.43
C ILE A 99 -29.56 3.11 18.73
N SER A 100 -29.44 1.99 19.46
CA SER A 100 -28.65 0.85 19.03
C SER A 100 -29.14 -0.47 19.61
N TRP A 101 -28.61 -1.55 19.04
CA TRP A 101 -28.85 -2.93 19.40
C TRP A 101 -27.52 -3.66 19.61
N ASN A 102 -27.31 -4.22 20.80
CA ASN A 102 -26.03 -4.79 21.23
C ASN A 102 -26.18 -6.22 21.77
N ARG A 103 -27.39 -6.66 22.13
CA ARG A 103 -27.66 -8.00 22.72
C ARG A 103 -28.68 -8.80 21.93
N PHE A 104 -28.38 -10.05 21.60
CA PHE A 104 -29.26 -10.95 20.85
C PHE A 104 -29.31 -12.36 21.49
N SER A 105 -30.23 -13.21 21.03
CA SER A 105 -30.38 -14.56 21.59
C SER A 105 -29.16 -15.40 21.22
N GLY A 106 -28.22 -15.52 22.16
CA GLY A 106 -26.94 -16.20 21.95
C GLY A 106 -25.70 -15.36 22.30
N GLY A 107 -25.84 -14.06 22.58
CA GLY A 107 -24.68 -13.25 23.00
C GLY A 107 -24.86 -11.74 22.90
N ASP A 108 -23.71 -11.06 22.88
CA ASP A 108 -23.57 -9.61 22.83
C ASP A 108 -22.56 -9.27 21.71
N THR A 109 -22.87 -8.27 20.89
CA THR A 109 -22.03 -7.83 19.76
C THR A 109 -20.76 -7.10 20.22
N ARG A 110 -20.64 -6.76 21.51
CA ARG A 110 -19.56 -5.97 22.12
C ARG A 110 -19.38 -4.56 21.55
N HIS A 111 -20.24 -4.17 20.61
CA HIS A 111 -20.27 -2.89 19.93
C HIS A 111 -21.72 -2.54 19.62
N PHE A 112 -22.06 -1.26 19.67
CA PHE A 112 -23.40 -0.81 19.34
C PHE A 112 -23.65 -0.77 17.84
N VAL A 113 -24.67 -1.50 17.39
CA VAL A 113 -25.04 -1.60 15.97
C VAL A 113 -26.50 -1.20 15.76
N LEU A 114 -26.82 -0.61 14.61
CA LEU A 114 -28.21 -0.33 14.23
C LEU A 114 -28.46 -0.94 12.83
N PRO A 115 -28.65 -2.27 12.74
CA PRO A 115 -28.59 -2.96 11.44
C PRO A 115 -29.83 -2.74 10.57
N PHE A 116 -31.04 -2.69 11.14
CA PHE A 116 -32.30 -2.48 10.39
C PHE A 116 -33.24 -1.49 11.10
N LEU A 117 -34.14 -0.86 10.34
CA LEU A 117 -34.93 0.32 10.74
C LEU A 117 -36.44 0.06 10.66
N GLY A 118 -36.84 -1.13 11.10
CA GLY A 118 -38.24 -1.55 11.12
C GLY A 118 -39.03 -1.07 12.34
N ASP A 119 -40.36 -1.11 12.22
CA ASP A 119 -41.31 -0.69 13.26
C ASP A 119 -41.07 -1.40 14.62
N GLU A 120 -40.72 -2.69 14.61
CA GLU A 120 -40.49 -3.46 15.83
C GLU A 120 -39.27 -2.96 16.63
N VAL A 121 -38.18 -2.59 15.94
CA VAL A 121 -37.00 -2.00 16.58
C VAL A 121 -37.35 -0.63 17.15
N ARG A 122 -38.02 0.21 16.34
CA ARG A 122 -38.48 1.55 16.75
C ARG A 122 -39.29 1.46 18.05
N ASP A 123 -40.32 0.62 18.06
CA ASP A 123 -41.25 0.50 19.17
C ASP A 123 -40.57 -0.07 20.43
N THR A 124 -39.61 -1.00 20.24
CA THR A 124 -38.77 -1.54 21.32
C THR A 124 -37.90 -0.44 21.95
N ILE A 125 -37.22 0.37 21.13
CA ILE A 125 -36.40 1.49 21.62
C ILE A 125 -37.27 2.50 22.37
N ILE A 126 -38.44 2.86 21.83
CA ILE A 126 -39.38 3.79 22.48
C ILE A 126 -39.82 3.25 23.86
N ALA A 127 -40.21 1.98 23.94
CA ALA A 127 -40.65 1.36 25.19
C ALA A 127 -39.53 1.30 26.24
N ASN A 128 -38.31 0.94 25.82
CA ASN A 128 -37.15 0.86 26.69
C ASN A 128 -36.67 2.24 27.16
N ALA A 129 -36.63 3.24 26.27
CA ALA A 129 -36.29 4.62 26.62
C ALA A 129 -37.29 5.23 27.61
N ARG A 130 -38.60 4.98 27.43
CA ARG A 130 -39.63 5.39 28.39
C ARG A 130 -39.47 4.70 29.74
N THR A 131 -39.13 3.41 29.74
CA THR A 131 -38.85 2.66 30.98
C THR A 131 -37.63 3.23 31.69
N LEU A 132 -36.56 3.54 30.94
CA LEU A 132 -35.35 4.16 31.46
C LEU A 132 -35.66 5.53 32.08
N HIS A 133 -36.42 6.38 31.40
CA HIS A 133 -36.87 7.68 31.92
C HIS A 133 -37.67 7.54 33.22
N GLN A 134 -38.64 6.62 33.27
CA GLN A 134 -39.45 6.37 34.46
C GLN A 134 -38.61 5.85 35.64
N ARG A 135 -37.59 5.03 35.37
CA ARG A 135 -36.73 4.43 36.40
C ARG A 135 -35.62 5.36 36.89
N SER A 136 -35.07 6.18 36.01
CA SER A 136 -34.03 7.16 36.33
C SER A 136 -34.61 8.40 37.01
N GLY A 137 -35.82 8.82 36.62
CA GLY A 137 -36.40 10.11 37.01
C GLY A 137 -35.68 11.31 36.37
N LEU A 138 -34.83 11.07 35.37
CA LEU A 138 -34.06 12.09 34.66
C LEU A 138 -34.46 12.15 33.19
N PRO A 139 -34.27 13.31 32.53
CA PRO A 139 -34.17 13.39 31.09
C PRO A 139 -33.32 12.26 30.48
N VAL A 140 -33.85 11.58 29.47
CA VAL A 140 -33.10 10.63 28.64
C VAL A 140 -32.80 11.30 27.31
N LEU A 141 -31.55 11.23 26.87
CA LEU A 141 -31.14 11.67 25.55
C LEU A 141 -30.71 10.45 24.75
N LEU A 142 -31.12 10.41 23.50
CA LEU A 142 -30.83 9.31 22.59
C LEU A 142 -29.80 9.74 21.55
N GLU A 143 -28.73 8.97 21.40
CA GLU A 143 -27.64 9.27 20.47
C GLU A 143 -27.79 8.52 19.13
N ASN A 144 -27.40 9.15 18.03
CA ASN A 144 -27.24 8.44 16.76
C ASN A 144 -26.06 7.45 16.75
N ALA A 145 -26.37 6.17 16.75
CA ALA A 145 -25.39 5.13 16.46
C ALA A 145 -24.92 5.22 14.99
N PRO A 146 -23.65 4.86 14.69
CA PRO A 146 -23.14 4.84 13.34
C PRO A 146 -23.74 3.67 12.56
N ARG A 147 -24.27 3.94 11.37
CA ARG A 147 -24.66 2.91 10.40
C ARG A 147 -23.64 2.82 9.29
N THR A 148 -22.53 2.12 9.57
CA THR A 148 -21.44 1.88 8.61
C THR A 148 -21.77 0.80 7.57
N LEU A 149 -22.83 0.02 7.80
CA LEU A 149 -23.38 -0.97 6.88
C LEU A 149 -24.83 -0.60 6.57
N VAL A 150 -25.08 -0.02 5.41
CA VAL A 150 -26.43 0.38 4.97
C VAL A 150 -27.05 -0.82 4.24
N VAL A 151 -27.80 -1.61 4.99
CA VAL A 151 -28.71 -2.62 4.43
C VAL A 151 -30.11 -2.03 4.49
N GLU A 152 -30.74 -1.85 3.33
CA GLU A 152 -32.14 -1.42 3.21
C GLU A 152 -33.00 -2.69 3.11
N LEU A 153 -33.74 -3.00 4.17
CA LEU A 153 -34.69 -4.11 4.16
C LEU A 153 -36.09 -3.63 3.73
N PRO A 154 -36.89 -4.50 3.07
CA PRO A 154 -38.27 -4.18 2.78
C PRO A 154 -39.04 -3.81 4.06
N GLY A 155 -39.53 -2.57 4.14
CA GLY A 155 -40.26 -2.05 5.29
C GLY A 155 -39.43 -1.16 6.23
N ASP A 156 -38.14 -0.94 5.96
CA ASP A 156 -37.34 0.04 6.69
C ASP A 156 -37.84 1.48 6.42
N ALA A 157 -37.98 2.26 7.48
CA ALA A 157 -38.22 3.69 7.35
C ALA A 157 -36.94 4.41 6.92
N PRO A 158 -37.04 5.56 6.20
CA PRO A 158 -35.89 6.45 6.04
C PRO A 158 -35.30 6.78 7.41
N GLU A 159 -33.98 6.63 7.56
CA GLU A 159 -33.35 6.72 8.90
C GLU A 159 -33.64 8.03 9.62
N ALA A 160 -33.65 9.15 8.91
CA ALA A 160 -34.02 10.44 9.47
C ALA A 160 -35.42 10.43 10.12
N ASP A 161 -36.37 9.74 9.48
CA ASP A 161 -37.73 9.57 9.98
C ASP A 161 -37.76 8.57 11.13
N PHE A 162 -37.04 7.44 11.02
CA PHE A 162 -36.88 6.49 12.12
C PHE A 162 -36.34 7.17 13.40
N MET A 163 -35.28 7.96 13.27
CA MET A 163 -34.66 8.69 14.39
C MET A 163 -35.63 9.71 14.98
N ARG A 164 -36.34 10.47 14.13
CA ARG A 164 -37.40 11.39 14.58
C ARG A 164 -38.51 10.65 15.33
N ASP A 165 -38.97 9.54 14.80
CA ASP A 165 -40.07 8.77 15.38
C ASP A 165 -39.66 8.15 16.72
N VAL A 166 -38.43 7.62 16.82
CA VAL A 166 -37.88 7.11 18.09
C VAL A 166 -37.78 8.23 19.12
N VAL A 167 -37.15 9.36 18.79
CA VAL A 167 -36.93 10.47 19.75
C VAL A 167 -38.25 11.10 20.19
N ASN A 168 -39.14 11.38 19.24
CA ASN A 168 -40.46 11.97 19.54
C ASN A 168 -41.37 10.98 20.27
N GLY A 169 -41.36 9.70 19.86
CA GLY A 169 -42.12 8.64 20.50
C GLY A 169 -41.66 8.37 21.93
N ALA A 170 -40.36 8.41 22.21
CA ALA A 170 -39.81 8.25 23.55
C ALA A 170 -40.03 9.49 24.46
N ASP A 171 -40.43 10.63 23.89
CA ASP A 171 -40.39 11.95 24.52
C ASP A 171 -39.00 12.26 25.11
N ALA A 172 -37.96 11.98 24.30
CA ALA A 172 -36.55 12.09 24.69
C ALA A 172 -35.87 13.31 24.06
N GLY A 173 -34.71 13.68 24.61
CA GLY A 173 -33.75 14.56 23.95
C GLY A 173 -32.88 13.81 22.95
N PHE A 174 -32.09 14.54 22.19
CA PHE A 174 -31.18 13.96 21.20
C PHE A 174 -29.72 14.36 21.49
N ILE A 175 -28.81 13.40 21.35
CA ILE A 175 -27.36 13.63 21.28
C ILE A 175 -26.97 13.47 19.82
N LEU A 176 -26.37 14.52 19.24
CA LEU A 176 -25.80 14.44 17.91
C LEU A 176 -24.31 14.10 18.04
N ASP A 177 -23.95 12.86 17.77
CA ASP A 177 -22.55 12.53 17.50
C ASP A 177 -22.23 12.77 16.03
N ILE A 178 -21.34 13.74 15.79
CA ILE A 178 -20.95 14.19 14.45
C ILE A 178 -20.15 13.13 13.72
N ASP A 179 -19.33 12.35 14.42
CA ASP A 179 -18.51 11.30 13.84
C ASP A 179 -19.36 10.09 13.45
N ASN A 180 -20.36 9.75 14.27
CA ASN A 180 -21.37 8.76 13.93
C ASN A 180 -22.25 9.21 12.75
N ALA A 181 -22.67 10.48 12.75
CA ALA A 181 -23.43 11.04 11.64
C ALA A 181 -22.61 11.06 10.34
N ARG A 182 -21.30 11.31 10.43
CA ARG A 182 -20.34 11.23 9.31
C ARG A 182 -20.16 9.81 8.82
N ALA A 183 -20.04 8.84 9.72
CA ALA A 183 -19.95 7.43 9.37
C ALA A 183 -21.21 6.99 8.60
N THR A 184 -22.40 7.33 9.11
CA THR A 184 -23.68 7.04 8.43
C THR A 184 -23.81 7.75 7.09
N ALA A 185 -23.53 9.07 7.02
CA ALA A 185 -23.65 9.84 5.78
C ALA A 185 -22.73 9.28 4.68
N ARG A 186 -21.49 8.91 5.05
CA ARG A 186 -20.53 8.26 4.13
C ARG A 186 -21.03 6.90 3.65
N ALA A 187 -21.52 6.05 4.55
CA ALA A 187 -22.03 4.74 4.19
C ALA A 187 -23.25 4.83 3.24
N LYS A 188 -24.05 5.89 3.36
CA LYS A 188 -25.17 6.20 2.46
C LYS A 188 -24.79 6.93 1.19
N GLY A 189 -23.56 7.42 1.06
CA GLY A 189 -23.15 8.30 -0.03
C GLY A 189 -23.92 9.63 -0.08
N VAL A 190 -24.40 10.14 1.06
CA VAL A 190 -25.11 11.42 1.16
C VAL A 190 -24.21 12.50 1.76
N ASP A 191 -24.49 13.76 1.43
CA ASP A 191 -23.82 14.89 2.04
C ASP A 191 -24.06 14.91 3.57
N LEU A 192 -22.97 15.03 4.34
CA LEU A 192 -23.02 15.01 5.81
C LEU A 192 -23.91 16.12 6.37
N ARG A 193 -23.84 17.33 5.79
CA ARG A 193 -24.64 18.43 6.29
C ARG A 193 -26.13 18.17 6.07
N SER A 194 -26.48 17.74 4.86
CA SER A 194 -27.84 17.35 4.49
C SER A 194 -28.38 16.23 5.38
N TYR A 195 -27.51 15.27 5.75
CA TYR A 195 -27.87 14.21 6.69
C TYR A 195 -28.13 14.77 8.10
N ILE A 196 -27.23 15.60 8.65
CA ILE A 196 -27.41 16.23 9.96
C ILE A 196 -28.69 17.09 9.99
N ASP A 197 -28.96 17.85 8.95
CA ASP A 197 -30.19 18.67 8.81
C ASP A 197 -31.46 17.84 8.76
N SER A 198 -31.33 16.55 8.39
CA SER A 198 -32.43 15.60 8.40
C SER A 198 -32.64 14.93 9.76
N LEU A 199 -31.75 15.08 10.75
CA LEU A 199 -31.92 14.53 12.10
C LEU A 199 -32.83 15.43 12.96
N PRO A 200 -33.33 14.96 14.12
CA PRO A 200 -34.21 15.75 15.00
C PRO A 200 -33.47 16.88 15.74
N LEU A 201 -32.92 17.84 15.00
CA LEU A 201 -32.08 18.93 15.53
C LEU A 201 -32.82 19.80 16.55
N GLU A 202 -34.13 19.91 16.45
CA GLU A 202 -34.99 20.60 17.41
C GLU A 202 -35.02 19.92 18.79
N ARG A 203 -34.59 18.66 18.88
CA ARG A 203 -34.46 17.90 20.14
C ARG A 203 -33.01 17.81 20.63
N THR A 204 -32.03 18.31 19.88
CA THR A 204 -30.60 18.18 20.22
C THR A 204 -30.24 19.01 21.45
N VAL A 205 -29.87 18.32 22.53
CA VAL A 205 -29.40 18.91 23.79
C VAL A 205 -27.88 18.86 23.86
N GLU A 206 -27.25 17.87 23.24
CA GLU A 206 -25.82 17.62 23.33
C GLU A 206 -25.21 17.30 21.97
N ILE A 207 -23.97 17.74 21.75
CA ILE A 207 -23.18 17.40 20.56
C ILE A 207 -21.86 16.75 20.99
N HIS A 208 -21.52 15.63 20.39
CA HIS A 208 -20.21 14.99 20.51
C HIS A 208 -19.30 15.34 19.34
N VAL A 209 -18.05 15.70 19.64
CA VAL A 209 -17.06 16.16 18.64
C VAL A 209 -15.67 15.61 18.97
N HIS A 210 -15.16 14.68 18.16
CA HIS A 210 -13.80 14.15 18.37
C HIS A 210 -12.70 15.07 17.82
N ASN A 211 -12.97 15.80 16.73
CA ASN A 211 -12.02 16.73 16.12
C ASN A 211 -12.50 18.19 16.15
N PRO A 212 -12.47 18.85 17.33
CA PRO A 212 -13.10 20.17 17.51
C PRO A 212 -12.45 21.30 16.72
N VAL A 213 -11.23 21.13 16.21
CA VAL A 213 -10.57 22.15 15.37
C VAL A 213 -11.02 22.03 13.92
N ALA A 214 -10.99 20.82 13.35
CA ALA A 214 -11.36 20.59 11.96
C ALA A 214 -12.87 20.77 11.74
N ASP A 215 -13.69 20.35 12.70
CA ASP A 215 -15.15 20.35 12.56
C ASP A 215 -15.82 21.62 13.08
N ARG A 216 -15.02 22.65 13.39
CA ARG A 216 -15.49 23.90 13.99
C ARG A 216 -16.64 24.54 13.21
N ALA A 217 -16.52 24.65 11.90
CA ALA A 217 -17.57 25.24 11.09
C ALA A 217 -18.89 24.44 11.19
N LEU A 218 -18.79 23.11 11.21
CA LEU A 218 -19.93 22.20 11.20
C LEU A 218 -20.69 22.25 12.53
N TYR A 219 -20.02 21.99 13.65
CA TYR A 219 -20.71 22.01 14.95
C TYR A 219 -21.12 23.43 15.35
N TRP A 220 -20.42 24.49 14.92
CA TRP A 220 -20.85 25.86 15.18
C TRP A 220 -22.16 26.19 14.49
N GLN A 221 -22.39 25.66 13.30
CA GLN A 221 -23.66 25.82 12.61
C GLN A 221 -24.78 25.07 13.33
N VAL A 222 -24.55 23.82 13.75
CA VAL A 222 -25.53 23.08 14.59
C VAL A 222 -25.79 23.83 15.91
N LEU A 223 -24.75 24.40 16.52
CA LEU A 223 -24.90 25.24 17.71
C LEU A 223 -25.74 26.48 17.45
N CYS A 224 -25.82 27.01 16.24
CA CYS A 224 -26.75 28.09 15.89
C CYS A 224 -28.18 27.57 15.66
N ASP A 225 -28.33 26.39 15.07
CA ASP A 225 -29.61 25.87 14.58
C ASP A 225 -30.40 25.04 15.62
N ALA A 226 -29.73 24.49 16.63
CA ALA A 226 -30.29 23.55 17.60
C ALA A 226 -30.21 24.05 19.07
N PRO A 227 -31.11 23.65 19.98
CA PRO A 227 -31.13 24.11 21.38
C PRO A 227 -30.09 23.42 22.28
N VAL A 228 -28.84 23.35 21.81
CA VAL A 228 -27.72 22.69 22.46
C VAL A 228 -27.39 23.33 23.81
N ARG A 229 -27.20 22.47 24.82
CA ARG A 229 -26.85 22.82 26.21
C ARG A 229 -25.48 22.28 26.62
N ALA A 230 -24.93 21.32 25.89
CA ALA A 230 -23.65 20.71 26.18
C ALA A 230 -22.87 20.35 24.90
N ILE A 231 -21.54 20.46 24.97
CA ILE A 231 -20.64 19.95 23.93
C ILE A 231 -19.60 19.05 24.59
N THR A 232 -19.58 17.78 24.19
CA THR A 232 -18.62 16.79 24.67
C THR A 232 -17.51 16.64 23.64
N LEU A 233 -16.27 16.87 24.05
CA LEU A 233 -15.10 16.71 23.19
C LEU A 233 -14.42 15.37 23.44
N GLY A 234 -13.95 14.73 22.38
CA GLY A 234 -13.25 13.45 22.49
C GLY A 234 -12.04 13.54 23.43
N TRP A 235 -11.75 12.43 24.13
CA TRP A 235 -10.77 12.36 25.23
C TRP A 235 -9.38 12.96 24.89
N GLY A 236 -8.95 12.87 23.63
CA GLY A 236 -7.68 13.40 23.13
C GLY A 236 -7.53 14.92 23.25
N ALA A 237 -8.64 15.67 23.31
CA ALA A 237 -8.63 17.13 23.42
C ALA A 237 -7.90 17.64 24.68
N ARG A 238 -7.81 16.81 25.73
CA ARG A 238 -7.05 17.15 26.96
C ARG A 238 -5.55 17.38 26.74
N LYS A 239 -4.97 16.80 25.68
CA LYS A 239 -3.53 16.90 25.36
C LYS A 239 -3.21 18.11 24.47
N LEU A 240 -4.22 18.77 23.92
CA LEU A 240 -4.08 19.93 23.05
C LEU A 240 -3.85 21.19 23.89
N HIS A 241 -2.66 21.33 24.50
CA HIS A 241 -2.29 22.54 25.23
C HIS A 241 -1.92 23.67 24.27
N SER A 242 -2.93 24.38 23.77
CA SER A 242 -2.73 25.58 22.95
C SER A 242 -3.67 26.71 23.37
N LYS A 243 -3.19 27.95 23.29
CA LYS A 243 -4.02 29.15 23.50
C LYS A 243 -5.24 29.17 22.56
N ALA A 244 -5.16 28.48 21.42
CA ALA A 244 -6.25 28.33 20.47
C ALA A 244 -7.39 27.45 21.01
N LEU A 245 -7.08 26.31 21.64
CA LEU A 245 -8.10 25.45 22.28
C LEU A 245 -8.80 26.20 23.42
N GLU A 246 -8.04 26.85 24.30
CA GLU A 246 -8.64 27.59 25.41
C GLU A 246 -9.55 28.73 24.92
N LYS A 247 -9.13 29.44 23.87
CA LYS A 247 -9.95 30.49 23.25
C LYS A 247 -11.25 29.90 22.68
N MET A 248 -11.16 28.79 21.95
CA MET A 248 -12.31 28.10 21.39
C MET A 248 -13.29 27.63 22.47
N VAL A 249 -12.79 26.97 23.52
CA VAL A 249 -13.67 26.50 24.61
C VAL A 249 -14.32 27.68 25.33
N ARG A 250 -13.61 28.80 25.54
CA ARG A 250 -14.23 30.03 26.09
C ARG A 250 -15.35 30.57 25.21
N GLU A 251 -15.14 30.62 23.89
CA GLU A 251 -16.15 31.07 22.92
C GLU A 251 -17.39 30.14 22.92
N LEU A 252 -17.19 28.83 23.04
CA LEU A 252 -18.30 27.86 23.13
C LEU A 252 -19.10 28.02 24.42
N LYS A 253 -18.43 28.17 25.57
CA LYS A 253 -19.09 28.42 26.85
C LYS A 253 -19.90 29.70 26.83
N ASP A 254 -19.33 30.77 26.27
CA ASP A 254 -20.02 32.06 26.14
C ASP A 254 -21.27 31.94 25.26
N HIS A 255 -21.17 31.23 24.13
CA HIS A 255 -22.31 30.97 23.25
C HIS A 255 -23.42 30.19 23.97
N LEU A 256 -23.08 29.08 24.64
CA LEU A 256 -24.05 28.24 25.36
C LEU A 256 -24.79 29.01 26.48
N GLN A 257 -24.14 30.00 27.09
CA GLN A 257 -24.74 30.84 28.13
C GLN A 257 -25.66 31.94 27.59
N HIS A 258 -25.38 32.46 26.38
CA HIS A 258 -26.05 33.67 25.85
C HIS A 258 -26.93 33.42 24.62
N LYS A 259 -27.11 32.18 24.17
CA LYS A 259 -27.83 31.85 22.93
C LYS A 259 -29.31 32.30 22.96
N PRO A 260 -29.76 33.20 22.06
CA PRO A 260 -31.16 33.53 21.90
C PRO A 260 -31.88 32.45 21.08
N VAL A 261 -33.00 31.94 21.59
CA VAL A 261 -33.82 30.91 20.92
C VAL A 261 -34.47 31.49 19.65
N ARG A 262 -34.05 31.04 18.47
CA ARG A 262 -34.74 31.31 17.19
C ARG A 262 -34.71 30.08 16.29
N SER A 263 -35.89 29.60 15.91
CA SER A 263 -36.15 28.67 14.82
C SER A 263 -36.06 29.38 13.47
N VAL A 264 -35.58 28.73 12.40
CA VAL A 264 -36.10 28.83 10.99
C VAL A 264 -35.27 28.02 9.97
N HIS A 265 -35.99 27.62 8.91
CA HIS A 265 -35.77 26.77 7.74
C HIS A 265 -34.51 26.84 6.87
N ILE A 266 -34.31 25.66 6.24
CA ILE A 266 -33.38 25.17 5.22
C ILE A 266 -33.31 26.03 3.94
N GLY A 267 -32.08 26.25 3.46
CA GLY A 267 -31.78 26.65 2.08
C GLY A 267 -30.44 26.04 1.64
N ALA A 268 -30.45 25.29 0.54
CA ALA A 268 -29.31 24.53 0.03
C ALA A 268 -28.26 25.41 -0.68
N ALA A 269 -26.97 25.10 -0.47
CA ALA A 269 -25.80 25.25 -1.37
C ALA A 269 -24.48 25.10 -0.56
N PRO A 270 -23.29 24.92 -1.16
CA PRO A 270 -22.90 24.25 -2.40
C PRO A 270 -21.89 23.11 -2.15
N GLN A 271 -21.70 22.22 -3.11
CA GLN A 271 -20.75 21.10 -3.04
C GLN A 271 -19.29 21.59 -2.88
N LEU A 272 -18.66 21.23 -1.78
CA LEU A 272 -17.21 21.30 -1.61
C LEU A 272 -16.61 19.94 -1.95
N GLN A 273 -15.78 19.91 -2.99
CA GLN A 273 -15.09 18.70 -3.44
C GLN A 273 -14.14 18.21 -2.34
N GLU A 274 -14.35 16.99 -1.84
CA GLU A 274 -13.42 16.32 -0.94
C GLU A 274 -12.04 16.17 -1.61
N PRO A 275 -10.95 16.32 -0.85
CA PRO A 275 -9.61 16.11 -1.37
C PRO A 275 -9.44 14.65 -1.79
N LEU A 276 -9.12 14.46 -3.06
CA LEU A 276 -8.79 13.16 -3.62
C LEU A 276 -7.36 12.80 -3.24
N PHE A 277 -7.15 11.53 -2.94
CA PHE A 277 -5.86 10.91 -2.71
C PHE A 277 -5.67 9.82 -3.74
N CYS A 278 -4.45 9.63 -4.20
CA CYS A 278 -4.07 8.46 -4.96
C CYS A 278 -2.77 7.91 -4.41
N LEU A 279 -2.38 6.71 -4.83
CA LEU A 279 -1.02 6.23 -4.64
C LEU A 279 -0.06 7.34 -5.11
N ALA A 280 0.86 7.72 -4.23
CA ALA A 280 1.87 8.71 -4.55
C ALA A 280 2.69 8.22 -5.75
N PRO A 281 3.15 9.12 -6.64
CA PRO A 281 3.95 8.73 -7.79
C PRO A 281 5.09 7.78 -7.39
N GLY A 282 5.00 6.56 -7.90
CA GLY A 282 5.96 5.49 -7.69
C GLY A 282 5.83 4.65 -6.44
N VAL A 283 4.66 4.65 -5.83
CA VAL A 283 4.29 3.57 -4.93
C VAL A 283 3.87 2.33 -5.71
N ALA A 284 4.60 1.24 -5.51
CA ALA A 284 4.23 -0.11 -5.92
C ALA A 284 3.44 -0.83 -4.85
N VAL A 285 2.60 -1.77 -5.27
CA VAL A 285 1.96 -2.74 -4.38
C VAL A 285 2.15 -4.14 -4.98
N THR A 286 2.77 -5.05 -4.23
CA THR A 286 3.04 -6.43 -4.66
C THR A 286 2.52 -7.42 -3.60
N LEU A 287 2.02 -8.59 -4.01
CA LEU A 287 1.65 -9.66 -3.07
C LEU A 287 2.75 -10.73 -3.10
N ARG A 288 3.37 -11.06 -1.95
CA ARG A 288 4.43 -12.09 -1.87
C ARG A 288 4.35 -12.84 -0.55
N ASP A 289 4.45 -14.17 -0.59
CA ASP A 289 4.44 -15.06 0.57
C ASP A 289 3.21 -14.86 1.50
N GLY A 290 2.07 -14.46 0.94
CA GLY A 290 0.85 -14.20 1.71
C GLY A 290 0.84 -12.86 2.45
N CYS A 291 1.68 -11.89 2.05
CA CYS A 291 1.67 -10.52 2.56
C CYS A 291 1.60 -9.49 1.41
N VAL A 292 0.98 -8.35 1.69
CA VAL A 292 0.99 -7.17 0.81
C VAL A 292 2.26 -6.36 1.09
N LYS A 293 3.10 -6.18 0.08
CA LYS A 293 4.30 -5.35 0.11
C LYS A 293 4.07 -4.07 -0.66
N VAL A 294 4.08 -2.95 0.05
CA VAL A 294 4.05 -1.62 -0.55
C VAL A 294 5.48 -1.10 -0.68
N THR A 295 5.90 -0.74 -1.90
CA THR A 295 7.24 -0.21 -2.17
C THR A 295 7.25 1.09 -2.95
N GLY A 296 7.67 2.18 -2.32
CA GLY A 296 8.06 3.40 -3.02
C GLY A 296 7.62 4.70 -2.37
N GLY A 297 7.53 5.79 -3.14
CA GLY A 297 7.31 7.15 -2.61
C GLY A 297 8.59 7.90 -2.14
N THR A 298 8.44 9.14 -1.68
CA THR A 298 9.53 10.05 -1.28
C THR A 298 10.34 9.58 -0.05
N ALA A 299 9.82 8.64 0.74
CA ALA A 299 10.31 8.33 2.11
C ALA A 299 11.37 7.23 2.35
N GLY A 300 11.25 5.93 2.08
CA GLY A 300 10.22 5.20 1.44
C GLY A 300 10.67 3.78 1.18
N LEU A 301 9.68 2.96 1.04
CA LEU A 301 9.14 2.39 2.26
C LEU A 301 8.95 0.93 1.86
N LEU A 302 9.29 -0.01 2.71
CA LEU A 302 8.88 -1.40 2.54
C LEU A 302 7.90 -1.65 3.66
N LEU A 303 6.60 -1.64 3.34
CA LEU A 303 5.55 -1.92 4.30
C LEU A 303 5.01 -3.31 4.02
N GLU A 304 5.11 -4.22 5.00
CA GLU A 304 4.46 -5.53 4.97
C GLU A 304 3.11 -5.40 5.69
N ALA A 305 2.04 -5.42 4.91
CA ALA A 305 0.67 -5.43 5.39
C ALA A 305 0.04 -6.80 5.16
N ALA A 306 -0.98 -7.13 5.94
CA ALA A 306 -1.71 -8.38 5.78
C ALA A 306 -2.54 -8.36 4.47
N PRO A 307 -2.83 -9.52 3.84
CA PRO A 307 -3.55 -9.63 2.55
C PRO A 307 -4.85 -8.81 2.44
N HIS A 308 -5.53 -8.58 3.55
CA HIS A 308 -6.76 -7.79 3.61
C HIS A 308 -6.54 -6.28 3.33
N SER A 309 -5.31 -5.78 3.27
CA SER A 309 -5.01 -4.39 2.89
C SER A 309 -4.93 -4.18 1.37
N LEU A 310 -4.92 -5.26 0.57
CA LEU A 310 -4.81 -5.20 -0.89
C LEU A 310 -6.01 -4.47 -1.55
N PRO A 311 -7.28 -4.69 -1.13
CA PRO A 311 -8.42 -3.94 -1.64
C PRO A 311 -8.31 -2.43 -1.40
N LEU A 312 -7.82 -2.04 -0.22
CA LEU A 312 -7.61 -0.64 0.14
C LEU A 312 -6.56 0.03 -0.76
N LEU A 313 -5.46 -0.66 -1.05
CA LEU A 313 -4.41 -0.16 -1.93
C LEU A 313 -4.84 -0.10 -3.40
N GLY A 314 -5.57 -1.12 -3.86
CA GLY A 314 -6.17 -1.14 -5.20
C GLY A 314 -7.20 -0.03 -5.40
N HIS A 315 -7.93 0.33 -4.34
CA HIS A 315 -8.87 1.44 -4.36
C HIS A 315 -8.20 2.78 -4.71
N PHE A 316 -7.06 3.08 -4.08
CA PHE A 316 -6.32 4.33 -4.33
C PHE A 316 -5.41 4.31 -5.57
N ALA A 317 -5.48 3.28 -6.42
CA ALA A 317 -4.78 3.27 -7.71
C ALA A 317 -5.27 4.39 -8.65
N THR A 318 -6.45 4.96 -8.38
CA THR A 318 -6.97 6.18 -9.01
C THR A 318 -7.23 7.24 -7.93
N PRO A 319 -7.36 8.54 -8.29
CA PRO A 319 -7.81 9.57 -7.36
C PRO A 319 -9.14 9.20 -6.70
N GLN A 320 -9.09 8.92 -5.40
CA GLN A 320 -10.22 8.49 -4.58
C GLN A 320 -10.23 9.25 -3.27
N THR A 321 -11.40 9.40 -2.66
CA THR A 321 -11.45 9.98 -1.31
C THR A 321 -11.08 8.90 -0.29
N LEU A 322 -10.59 9.32 0.87
CA LEU A 322 -10.38 8.39 1.99
C LEU A 322 -11.68 7.67 2.40
N ALA A 323 -12.82 8.32 2.14
CA ALA A 323 -14.13 7.76 2.42
C ALA A 323 -14.47 6.61 1.47
N SER A 324 -14.12 6.68 0.18
CA SER A 324 -14.44 5.59 -0.76
C SER A 324 -13.60 4.34 -0.51
N ALA A 325 -12.44 4.45 0.14
CA ALA A 325 -11.54 3.32 0.38
C ALA A 325 -12.04 2.31 1.42
N LEU A 326 -12.97 2.76 2.27
CA LEU A 326 -13.70 1.90 3.21
C LEU A 326 -14.81 1.09 2.53
N LEU A 327 -15.04 1.33 1.23
CA LEU A 327 -16.06 0.65 0.40
C LEU A 327 -15.42 -0.33 -0.60
N ALA A 328 -14.11 -0.57 -0.51
CA ALA A 328 -13.40 -1.45 -1.43
C ALA A 328 -13.81 -2.94 -1.24
N PRO A 329 -14.06 -3.71 -2.33
CA PRO A 329 -14.50 -5.11 -2.24
C PRO A 329 -13.52 -5.99 -1.44
N GLY A 330 -14.02 -6.77 -0.46
CA GLY A 330 -13.18 -7.60 0.43
C GLY A 330 -12.83 -6.97 1.79
N LEU A 331 -13.35 -5.78 2.10
CA LEU A 331 -13.30 -5.14 3.44
C LEU A 331 -14.67 -5.20 4.15
N GLU A 332 -15.42 -6.29 3.95
CA GLU A 332 -16.83 -6.43 4.37
C GLU A 332 -17.02 -6.69 5.89
N GLU A 333 -15.93 -7.02 6.60
CA GLU A 333 -15.90 -7.25 8.04
C GLU A 333 -15.54 -5.95 8.80
N PRO A 334 -16.29 -5.55 9.87
CA PRO A 334 -16.06 -4.30 10.59
C PRO A 334 -14.63 -4.12 11.15
N GLN A 335 -13.97 -5.21 11.55
CA GLN A 335 -12.57 -5.21 11.99
C GLN A 335 -11.60 -4.90 10.83
N ALA A 336 -11.89 -5.39 9.62
CA ALA A 336 -11.11 -5.11 8.42
C ALA A 336 -11.29 -3.64 7.97
N MET A 337 -12.47 -3.04 8.15
CA MET A 337 -12.72 -1.62 7.85
C MET A 337 -11.97 -0.67 8.80
N LEU A 338 -11.94 -0.97 10.11
CA LEU A 338 -11.19 -0.20 11.11
C LEU A 338 -9.67 -0.32 10.87
N GLN A 339 -9.19 -1.52 10.58
CA GLN A 339 -7.80 -1.73 10.14
C GLN A 339 -7.52 -0.98 8.85
N ALA A 340 -8.42 -1.01 7.87
CA ALA A 340 -8.25 -0.31 6.60
C ALA A 340 -8.25 1.23 6.74
N ALA A 341 -9.06 1.80 7.63
CA ALA A 341 -9.05 3.24 7.92
C ALA A 341 -7.74 3.66 8.62
N ALA A 342 -7.28 2.88 9.60
CA ALA A 342 -6.02 3.09 10.29
C ALA A 342 -4.82 2.93 9.32
N THR A 343 -4.84 1.88 8.50
CA THR A 343 -3.85 1.64 7.44
C THR A 343 -3.87 2.78 6.41
N ALA A 344 -5.02 3.26 5.93
CA ALA A 344 -5.08 4.38 4.98
C ALA A 344 -4.48 5.67 5.56
N ARG A 345 -4.72 5.95 6.85
CA ARG A 345 -4.10 7.09 7.53
C ARG A 345 -2.60 6.92 7.68
N GLU A 346 -2.15 5.74 8.08
CA GLU A 346 -0.74 5.38 8.18
C GLU A 346 -0.04 5.47 6.81
N LEU A 347 -0.70 5.03 5.73
CA LEU A 347 -0.20 5.18 4.37
C LEU A 347 -0.11 6.65 3.92
N ILE A 348 -0.99 7.54 4.36
CA ILE A 348 -0.85 8.99 4.13
C ILE A 348 0.34 9.56 4.90
N ASP A 349 0.46 9.23 6.19
CA ASP A 349 1.53 9.73 7.06
C ASP A 349 2.92 9.25 6.57
N LEU A 350 2.98 8.05 6.00
CA LEU A 350 4.18 7.47 5.40
C LEU A 350 4.45 7.98 3.96
N GLY A 351 3.56 8.81 3.40
CA GLY A 351 3.69 9.38 2.06
C GLY A 351 3.43 8.37 0.93
N VAL A 352 2.74 7.28 1.22
CA VAL A 352 2.28 6.28 0.25
C VAL A 352 1.02 6.77 -0.48
N LEU A 353 0.13 7.47 0.20
CA LEU A 353 -1.03 8.13 -0.40
C LEU A 353 -0.79 9.65 -0.44
N ALA A 354 -0.83 10.24 -1.64
CA ALA A 354 -0.62 11.67 -1.84
C ALA A 354 -1.92 12.38 -2.24
N PRO A 355 -2.18 13.60 -1.74
CA PRO A 355 -3.31 14.40 -2.16
C PRO A 355 -3.12 14.88 -3.61
N VAL A 356 -4.17 14.77 -4.42
CA VAL A 356 -4.18 15.25 -5.82
C VAL A 356 -4.35 16.77 -5.81
N GLN A 357 -3.32 17.51 -6.21
CA GLN A 357 -3.42 18.96 -6.34
C GLN A 357 -4.30 19.32 -7.54
N SER A 358 -5.31 20.17 -7.33
CA SER A 358 -6.11 20.75 -8.40
C SER A 358 -5.28 21.78 -9.18
N THR A 359 -4.84 21.46 -10.39
CA THR A 359 -4.33 22.47 -11.32
C THR A 359 -5.21 22.52 -12.57
N GLN A 360 -5.81 23.69 -12.82
CA GLN A 360 -6.19 24.08 -14.16
C GLN A 360 -4.93 24.17 -15.04
N PRO A 361 -5.00 23.83 -16.33
CA PRO A 361 -3.86 23.88 -17.23
C PRO A 361 -3.58 25.33 -17.63
N ASP A 362 -2.69 26.00 -16.91
CA ASP A 362 -2.05 27.22 -17.39
C ASP A 362 -0.56 26.99 -17.61
N GLN A 363 -0.12 27.44 -18.77
CA GLN A 363 1.23 27.34 -19.31
C GLN A 363 2.22 28.13 -18.44
N ALA A 364 2.79 27.48 -17.42
CA ALA A 364 4.09 27.81 -16.88
C ALA A 364 4.83 26.49 -16.67
N SER A 365 5.95 26.33 -17.36
CA SER A 365 6.83 25.17 -17.36
C SER A 365 7.17 24.71 -15.93
N ASN A 366 6.37 23.78 -15.41
CA ASN A 366 6.65 23.01 -14.22
C ASN A 366 7.54 21.82 -14.65
N PRO A 367 8.83 21.77 -14.30
CA PRO A 367 9.70 20.67 -14.69
C PRO A 367 9.25 19.31 -14.07
N ASP A 368 8.36 19.32 -13.08
CA ASP A 368 7.79 18.12 -12.44
C ASP A 368 6.51 17.58 -13.09
N ALA A 369 5.83 18.37 -13.93
CA ALA A 369 4.60 17.89 -14.59
C ALA A 369 4.91 16.87 -15.69
N SER A 370 6.01 17.07 -16.44
CA SER A 370 6.42 16.17 -17.53
C SER A 370 7.09 14.89 -17.03
N THR A 371 7.77 14.92 -15.87
CA THR A 371 8.36 13.71 -15.26
C THR A 371 7.30 12.79 -14.67
N ASN A 372 6.25 13.32 -14.03
CA ASN A 372 5.11 12.53 -13.58
C ASN A 372 4.33 11.89 -14.75
N GLU A 373 4.27 12.56 -15.89
CA GLU A 373 3.61 12.05 -17.11
C GLU A 373 4.36 10.88 -17.76
N VAL A 374 5.69 10.83 -17.66
CA VAL A 374 6.49 9.68 -18.16
C VAL A 374 6.32 8.47 -17.25
N TRP A 375 6.37 8.68 -15.94
CA TRP A 375 6.30 7.61 -14.96
C TRP A 375 4.92 6.96 -14.87
N SER A 376 3.84 7.71 -15.11
CA SER A 376 2.47 7.18 -15.16
C SER A 376 2.21 6.22 -16.33
N GLN A 377 3.11 6.17 -17.32
CA GLN A 377 3.07 5.18 -18.40
C GLN A 377 3.95 3.95 -18.09
N TRP A 378 4.72 4.00 -17.00
CA TRP A 378 5.81 3.08 -16.66
C TRP A 378 5.67 2.58 -15.20
N ASP A 379 4.44 2.42 -14.70
CA ASP A 379 4.13 2.15 -13.29
C ASP A 379 4.95 0.97 -12.72
N SER A 380 5.01 -0.18 -13.39
CA SER A 380 5.80 -1.33 -12.92
C SER A 380 7.32 -1.10 -12.91
N ALA A 381 7.84 -0.26 -13.80
CA ALA A 381 9.26 0.08 -13.82
C ALA A 381 9.62 1.05 -12.69
N LEU A 382 8.71 1.97 -12.38
CA LEU A 382 8.81 2.89 -11.27
C LEU A 382 8.78 2.16 -9.92
N ASP A 383 7.90 1.18 -9.81
CA ASP A 383 7.79 0.25 -8.68
C ASP A 383 9.10 -0.47 -8.41
N PHE A 384 9.66 -1.11 -9.44
CA PHE A 384 10.97 -1.73 -9.37
C PHE A 384 12.04 -0.71 -8.94
N TYR A 385 12.06 0.47 -9.55
CA TYR A 385 13.03 1.51 -9.22
C TYR A 385 12.94 1.91 -7.74
N LEU A 386 11.75 2.13 -7.21
CA LEU A 386 11.59 2.60 -5.85
C LEU A 386 11.76 1.51 -4.80
N ALA A 387 11.37 0.26 -5.09
CA ALA A 387 11.65 -0.92 -4.27
C ALA A 387 13.15 -1.21 -4.11
N THR A 388 13.97 -0.71 -5.02
CA THR A 388 15.41 -0.99 -5.09
C THR A 388 16.28 0.24 -4.81
N ARG A 389 15.66 1.35 -4.38
CA ARG A 389 16.35 2.60 -4.02
C ARG A 389 16.82 2.58 -2.57
N THR A 390 18.05 3.02 -2.32
CA THR A 390 18.57 3.30 -0.99
C THR A 390 18.42 4.78 -0.65
N ARG A 391 18.33 5.10 0.64
CA ARG A 391 17.99 6.44 1.13
C ARG A 391 19.04 6.94 2.10
N LYS A 392 18.92 8.20 2.50
CA LYS A 392 19.89 8.86 3.38
C LYS A 392 20.10 8.11 4.70
N GLN A 393 19.06 7.45 5.21
CA GLN A 393 19.08 6.68 6.44
C GLN A 393 19.46 5.20 6.25
N THR A 394 19.70 4.73 5.01
CA THR A 394 20.11 3.34 4.78
C THR A 394 21.49 3.11 5.39
N VAL A 395 21.57 2.18 6.34
CA VAL A 395 22.81 1.72 6.95
C VAL A 395 23.47 0.72 6.01
N PHE A 396 24.77 0.90 5.76
CA PHE A 396 25.57 -0.04 5.00
C PHE A 396 26.58 -0.70 5.95
N ASN A 397 26.68 -2.02 5.86
CA ASN A 397 27.77 -2.74 6.51
C ASN A 397 29.10 -2.28 5.91
N SER A 398 30.11 -2.14 6.76
CA SER A 398 31.50 -2.06 6.32
C SER A 398 31.91 -3.33 5.58
N LEU A 399 33.02 -3.25 4.84
CA LEU A 399 33.55 -4.41 4.13
C LEU A 399 33.91 -5.55 5.08
N THR A 400 34.45 -5.23 6.26
CA THR A 400 34.81 -6.21 7.29
C THR A 400 33.57 -6.91 7.86
N GLU A 401 32.56 -6.14 8.28
CA GLU A 401 31.30 -6.71 8.81
C GLU A 401 30.60 -7.58 7.76
N MET A 402 30.66 -7.19 6.48
CA MET A 402 30.11 -7.99 5.39
C MET A 402 30.88 -9.29 5.17
N ASP A 403 32.20 -9.27 5.20
CA ASP A 403 33.03 -10.46 5.00
C ASP A 403 32.89 -11.46 6.17
N GLU A 404 32.84 -10.96 7.41
CA GLU A 404 32.57 -11.75 8.62
C GLU A 404 31.20 -12.43 8.53
N ALA A 405 30.14 -11.66 8.23
CA ALA A 405 28.79 -12.20 8.10
C ALA A 405 28.66 -13.23 6.96
N LEU A 406 29.34 -13.02 5.83
CA LEU A 406 29.34 -13.98 4.72
C LEU A 406 30.13 -15.25 5.07
N THR A 407 31.23 -15.12 5.81
CA THR A 407 32.03 -16.27 6.27
C THR A 407 31.24 -17.12 7.24
N GLU A 408 30.58 -16.50 8.23
CA GLU A 408 29.68 -17.19 9.16
C GLU A 408 28.55 -17.89 8.41
N LYS A 409 27.88 -17.18 7.49
CA LYS A 409 26.83 -17.75 6.64
C LYS A 409 27.31 -18.94 5.82
N ALA A 410 28.54 -18.90 5.30
CA ALA A 410 29.10 -19.95 4.48
C ALA A 410 29.36 -21.26 5.25
N HIS A 411 29.49 -21.21 6.59
CA HIS A 411 29.60 -22.42 7.41
C HIS A 411 28.32 -23.27 7.36
N ASP A 412 27.16 -22.64 7.53
CA ASP A 412 25.87 -23.36 7.50
C ASP A 412 25.33 -23.51 6.08
N ARG A 413 25.59 -22.53 5.22
CA ARG A 413 25.06 -22.46 3.87
C ARG A 413 26.13 -21.96 2.89
N PRO A 414 26.93 -22.87 2.28
CA PRO A 414 27.99 -22.48 1.36
C PRO A 414 27.46 -21.74 0.13
N GLN A 415 28.34 -20.97 -0.51
CA GLN A 415 28.05 -20.28 -1.76
C GLN A 415 27.51 -21.27 -2.80
N PRO A 416 26.42 -20.95 -3.51
CA PRO A 416 25.97 -21.75 -4.65
C PRO A 416 27.06 -21.85 -5.71
N SER A 417 27.11 -22.99 -6.40
CA SER A 417 28.14 -23.20 -7.42
C SER A 417 28.07 -22.13 -8.50
N ALA A 418 29.23 -21.59 -8.88
CA ALA A 418 29.44 -20.64 -9.97
C ALA A 418 29.19 -21.27 -11.35
N TYR A 419 28.91 -22.58 -11.42
CA TYR A 419 28.68 -23.31 -12.65
C TYR A 419 27.27 -23.90 -12.67
N LYS A 420 26.73 -24.05 -13.88
CA LYS A 420 25.53 -24.82 -14.18
C LYS A 420 25.93 -25.91 -15.17
N ASP A 421 25.61 -27.16 -14.87
CA ASP A 421 26.05 -28.30 -15.66
C ASP A 421 24.84 -29.20 -16.02
N TYR A 422 24.67 -29.48 -17.32
CA TYR A 422 23.64 -30.37 -17.84
C TYR A 422 24.26 -31.73 -18.19
N ASN A 423 24.57 -32.54 -17.17
CA ASN A 423 25.38 -33.76 -17.33
C ASN A 423 24.69 -34.88 -18.14
N ALA A 424 23.35 -34.85 -18.25
CA ALA A 424 22.59 -35.84 -19.01
C ALA A 424 22.55 -35.56 -20.52
N HIS A 425 23.09 -34.42 -20.97
CA HIS A 425 23.00 -33.96 -22.35
C HIS A 425 24.34 -34.09 -23.08
N PRO A 426 24.34 -34.29 -24.43
CA PRO A 426 25.56 -34.35 -25.22
C PRO A 426 26.39 -33.07 -25.10
N PHE A 427 27.71 -33.22 -24.93
CA PHE A 427 28.66 -32.12 -24.80
C PHE A 427 29.61 -32.07 -26.01
N PHE A 428 29.86 -30.87 -26.50
CA PHE A 428 30.75 -30.56 -27.61
C PHE A 428 31.79 -29.54 -27.16
N ALA A 429 33.07 -29.91 -27.18
CA ALA A 429 34.16 -29.01 -26.81
C ALA A 429 34.35 -27.93 -27.89
N LEU A 430 34.54 -26.67 -27.46
CA LEU A 430 34.88 -25.57 -28.37
C LEU A 430 36.40 -25.52 -28.62
N PRO A 431 36.86 -25.05 -29.79
CA PRO A 431 38.27 -24.77 -30.05
C PRO A 431 38.87 -23.86 -28.98
N ASN A 432 40.16 -24.02 -28.65
CA ASN A 432 40.78 -23.18 -27.62
C ASN A 432 40.98 -21.75 -28.15
N PRO A 433 40.30 -20.74 -27.58
CA PRO A 433 40.32 -19.38 -28.10
C PRO A 433 41.68 -18.69 -27.90
N LEU A 434 42.50 -19.17 -26.98
CA LEU A 434 43.85 -18.66 -26.73
C LEU A 434 44.91 -19.25 -27.68
N GLN A 435 44.58 -20.32 -28.39
CA GLN A 435 45.45 -20.95 -29.39
C GLN A 435 44.98 -20.62 -30.81
N ASP A 436 43.67 -20.69 -31.03
CA ASP A 436 43.02 -20.46 -32.32
C ASP A 436 42.24 -19.14 -32.32
N THR A 437 42.88 -18.07 -31.86
CA THR A 437 42.26 -16.74 -31.83
C THR A 437 41.96 -16.30 -33.27
N PRO A 438 40.71 -15.97 -33.61
CA PRO A 438 40.42 -15.42 -34.92
C PRO A 438 41.19 -14.11 -35.08
N THR A 439 42.02 -14.01 -36.12
CA THR A 439 42.68 -12.75 -36.47
C THR A 439 41.65 -11.86 -37.17
N PRO A 440 41.31 -10.67 -36.64
CA PRO A 440 40.47 -9.73 -37.37
C PRO A 440 41.14 -9.33 -38.69
N GLU A 441 40.34 -9.05 -39.72
CA GLU A 441 40.82 -8.60 -41.04
C GLU A 441 41.58 -7.26 -40.99
N ALA A 442 41.42 -6.48 -39.92
CA ALA A 442 42.24 -5.32 -39.62
C ALA A 442 42.62 -5.37 -38.14
N ALA A 443 43.90 -5.18 -37.81
CA ALA A 443 44.37 -4.96 -36.44
C ALA A 443 43.77 -3.66 -35.89
N SER A 444 42.47 -3.66 -35.63
CA SER A 444 41.73 -2.55 -35.09
C SER A 444 42.18 -2.41 -33.65
N GLY A 445 42.90 -1.33 -33.38
CA GLY A 445 43.13 -0.92 -32.00
C GLY A 445 41.78 -0.79 -31.28
N PHE A 446 41.79 -0.84 -29.95
CA PHE A 446 40.57 -0.75 -29.16
C PHE A 446 39.66 0.43 -29.57
N LEU A 447 40.26 1.58 -29.92
CA LEU A 447 39.53 2.76 -30.41
C LEU A 447 38.80 2.51 -31.73
N ASP A 448 39.39 1.77 -32.66
CA ASP A 448 38.74 1.44 -33.93
C ASP A 448 37.52 0.54 -33.71
N VAL A 449 37.60 -0.42 -32.79
CA VAL A 449 36.47 -1.28 -32.42
C VAL A 449 35.32 -0.45 -31.85
N LEU A 450 35.61 0.46 -30.92
CA LEU A 450 34.60 1.36 -30.34
C LEU A 450 33.90 2.21 -31.40
N LEU A 451 34.66 2.79 -32.32
CA LEU A 451 34.13 3.68 -33.36
C LEU A 451 33.33 2.93 -34.43
N ARG A 452 33.72 1.68 -34.76
CA ARG A 452 33.06 0.83 -35.75
C ARG A 452 31.83 0.12 -35.23
N ARG A 453 31.70 -0.08 -33.92
CA ARG A 453 30.59 -0.85 -33.33
C ARG A 453 29.25 -0.27 -33.78
N ARG A 454 28.41 -1.10 -34.41
CA ARG A 454 27.05 -0.77 -34.86
C ARG A 454 26.14 -1.97 -34.61
N SER A 455 24.85 -1.69 -34.43
CA SER A 455 23.84 -2.75 -34.38
C SER A 455 23.36 -3.00 -35.80
N LEU A 456 23.62 -4.17 -36.34
CA LEU A 456 23.33 -4.55 -37.72
C LEU A 456 22.33 -5.71 -37.73
N ARG A 457 21.35 -5.64 -38.63
CA ARG A 457 20.17 -6.53 -38.66
C ARG A 457 19.94 -7.18 -40.03
N ALA A 458 20.89 -7.03 -40.95
CA ALA A 458 20.88 -7.63 -42.26
C ALA A 458 22.10 -8.55 -42.37
N PHE A 459 21.85 -9.83 -42.67
CA PHE A 459 22.86 -10.87 -42.63
C PHE A 459 22.98 -11.59 -43.97
N THR A 460 24.18 -12.07 -44.28
CA THR A 460 24.38 -13.00 -45.40
C THR A 460 24.05 -14.43 -44.95
N THR A 461 24.01 -15.36 -45.90
CA THR A 461 23.81 -16.79 -45.63
C THR A 461 25.11 -17.51 -45.24
N GLU A 462 26.24 -16.81 -45.13
CA GLU A 462 27.51 -17.41 -44.74
C GLU A 462 27.49 -17.81 -43.26
N PRO A 463 28.02 -19.00 -42.91
CA PRO A 463 28.02 -19.48 -41.54
C PRO A 463 29.03 -18.73 -40.66
N LEU A 464 28.77 -18.74 -39.36
CA LEU A 464 29.77 -18.39 -38.36
C LEU A 464 30.79 -19.52 -38.22
N ARG A 465 32.09 -19.21 -38.16
CA ARG A 465 33.13 -20.22 -37.96
C ARG A 465 33.16 -20.71 -36.51
N ALA A 466 33.57 -21.95 -36.30
CA ALA A 466 33.64 -22.54 -34.96
C ALA A 466 34.59 -21.79 -34.00
N ASN A 467 35.72 -21.27 -34.50
CA ASN A 467 36.66 -20.49 -33.70
C ASN A 467 36.15 -19.08 -33.34
N GLU A 468 35.33 -18.47 -34.20
CA GLU A 468 34.65 -17.21 -33.88
C GLU A 468 33.58 -17.40 -32.81
N LEU A 469 32.77 -18.46 -32.91
CA LEU A 469 31.82 -18.82 -31.86
C LEU A 469 32.53 -19.08 -30.52
N SER A 470 33.64 -19.83 -30.56
CA SER A 470 34.48 -20.08 -29.39
C SER A 470 35.00 -18.78 -28.75
N ALA A 471 35.64 -17.92 -29.55
CA ALA A 471 36.18 -16.66 -29.08
C ALA A 471 35.09 -15.76 -28.50
N LEU A 472 33.93 -15.69 -29.15
CA LEU A 472 32.78 -14.93 -28.67
C LEU A 472 32.30 -15.45 -27.31
N LEU A 473 32.08 -16.76 -27.18
CA LEU A 473 31.63 -17.36 -25.92
C LEU A 473 32.67 -17.20 -24.80
N TYR A 474 33.95 -17.34 -25.11
CA TYR A 474 35.02 -17.21 -24.13
C TYR A 474 35.22 -15.78 -23.64
N TYR A 475 35.39 -14.82 -24.55
CA TYR A 475 35.67 -13.44 -24.19
C TYR A 475 34.46 -12.70 -23.66
N VAL A 476 33.23 -13.20 -23.87
CA VAL A 476 32.02 -12.60 -23.31
C VAL A 476 31.61 -13.32 -22.02
N TRP A 477 31.37 -14.63 -22.08
CA TRP A 477 30.79 -15.39 -20.96
C TRP A 477 31.76 -16.37 -20.27
N GLY A 478 32.93 -16.62 -20.84
CA GLY A 478 33.94 -17.53 -20.32
C GLY A 478 34.73 -16.97 -19.13
N ALA A 479 35.32 -17.86 -18.36
CA ALA A 479 36.18 -17.49 -17.23
C ALA A 479 37.61 -17.24 -17.72
N THR A 480 38.11 -16.02 -17.50
CA THR A 480 39.50 -15.63 -17.77
C THR A 480 40.42 -15.92 -16.59
N CYS A 481 39.86 -15.99 -15.37
CA CYS A 481 40.55 -16.44 -14.18
C CYS A 481 39.55 -17.13 -13.24
N VAL A 482 40.00 -18.19 -12.56
CA VAL A 482 39.23 -18.91 -11.54
C VAL A 482 40.01 -18.86 -10.24
N GLN A 483 39.38 -18.31 -9.21
CA GLN A 483 39.98 -18.15 -7.88
C GLN A 483 39.14 -18.91 -6.84
N ARG A 484 39.75 -19.81 -6.07
CA ARG A 484 39.06 -20.42 -4.93
C ARG A 484 38.70 -19.35 -3.91
N ASN A 485 37.49 -19.42 -3.37
CA ASN A 485 37.05 -18.52 -2.32
C ASN A 485 36.88 -19.24 -0.98
N HIS A 486 36.87 -18.47 0.10
CA HIS A 486 36.62 -18.96 1.47
C HIS A 486 35.14 -19.24 1.74
N LEU A 487 34.26 -18.95 0.79
CA LEU A 487 32.80 -19.06 0.91
C LEU A 487 32.24 -20.41 0.43
N GLY A 488 33.11 -21.36 0.07
CA GLY A 488 32.74 -22.73 -0.28
C GLY A 488 32.70 -23.06 -1.77
N ASP A 489 33.14 -22.16 -2.65
CA ASP A 489 33.26 -22.44 -4.09
C ASP A 489 34.39 -21.61 -4.76
N VAL A 490 34.14 -21.02 -5.94
CA VAL A 490 35.10 -20.21 -6.69
C VAL A 490 34.49 -18.87 -7.09
N PHE A 491 35.35 -17.87 -7.25
CA PHE A 491 35.06 -16.66 -8.02
C PHE A 491 35.53 -16.86 -9.45
N LEU A 492 34.60 -16.68 -10.38
CA LEU A 492 34.86 -16.63 -11.81
C LEU A 492 35.08 -15.17 -12.21
N HIS A 493 36.25 -14.89 -12.74
CA HIS A 493 36.56 -13.61 -13.34
C HIS A 493 36.30 -13.71 -14.83
N LYS A 494 35.49 -12.78 -15.35
CA LYS A 494 35.21 -12.63 -16.79
C LYS A 494 35.76 -11.28 -17.24
N THR A 495 35.76 -11.02 -18.54
CA THR A 495 36.10 -9.69 -19.08
C THR A 495 35.09 -8.63 -18.64
N ALA A 496 33.83 -9.03 -18.46
CA ALA A 496 32.78 -8.21 -17.89
C ALA A 496 32.77 -8.31 -16.36
N PRO A 497 32.59 -7.18 -15.65
CA PRO A 497 32.39 -7.20 -14.20
C PRO A 497 31.05 -7.84 -13.84
N ALA A 498 30.95 -8.36 -12.62
CA ALA A 498 29.69 -8.82 -12.04
C ALA A 498 29.58 -8.49 -10.56
N GLY A 499 28.36 -8.22 -10.09
CA GLY A 499 28.06 -7.95 -8.70
C GLY A 499 28.65 -9.03 -7.76
N GLY A 500 29.55 -8.61 -6.87
CA GLY A 500 30.14 -9.49 -5.86
C GLY A 500 30.98 -10.65 -6.39
N SER A 501 31.36 -10.64 -7.68
CA SER A 501 32.06 -11.74 -8.40
C SER A 501 31.30 -13.07 -8.44
N LEU A 502 29.97 -13.04 -8.34
CA LEU A 502 29.14 -14.26 -8.26
C LEU A 502 28.80 -14.83 -9.64
N GLN A 503 28.93 -14.03 -10.70
CA GLN A 503 28.69 -14.43 -12.09
C GLN A 503 27.38 -15.20 -12.29
N GLY A 504 26.26 -14.56 -11.93
CA GLY A 504 24.94 -15.20 -12.00
C GLY A 504 24.42 -15.44 -13.41
N ALA A 505 24.93 -14.72 -14.41
CA ALA A 505 24.47 -14.83 -15.79
C ALA A 505 24.87 -16.17 -16.42
N GLU A 506 23.87 -16.86 -16.99
CA GLU A 506 24.01 -18.03 -17.85
C GLU A 506 23.75 -17.62 -19.31
N VAL A 507 24.28 -18.39 -20.27
CA VAL A 507 24.02 -18.15 -21.69
C VAL A 507 23.64 -19.44 -22.40
N TYR A 508 22.60 -19.32 -23.22
CA TYR A 508 22.08 -20.40 -24.06
C TYR A 508 22.23 -20.03 -25.53
N PRO A 509 23.25 -20.56 -26.22
CA PRO A 509 23.40 -20.38 -27.65
C PRO A 509 22.29 -21.12 -28.42
N ILE A 510 21.61 -20.40 -29.29
CA ILE A 510 20.60 -20.85 -30.23
C ILE A 510 21.23 -20.72 -31.61
N LEU A 511 21.68 -21.85 -32.15
CA LEU A 511 22.48 -21.88 -33.38
C LEU A 511 21.55 -22.11 -34.57
N MET A 512 21.74 -21.33 -35.63
CA MET A 512 21.01 -21.46 -36.89
C MET A 512 21.95 -21.80 -38.05
N ASN A 513 23.14 -21.20 -38.08
CA ASN A 513 24.11 -21.37 -39.15
C ASN A 513 25.57 -21.23 -38.63
N VAL A 514 26.09 -22.28 -38.01
CA VAL A 514 27.47 -22.32 -37.47
C VAL A 514 28.18 -23.57 -37.98
N GLU A 515 29.40 -23.40 -38.48
CA GLU A 515 30.22 -24.50 -38.97
C GLU A 515 30.49 -25.55 -37.87
N GLY A 516 30.22 -26.82 -38.20
CA GLY A 516 30.49 -27.95 -37.30
C GLY A 516 29.46 -28.16 -36.18
N TYR A 517 28.40 -27.35 -36.12
CA TYR A 517 27.32 -27.50 -35.13
C TYR A 517 25.96 -27.56 -35.82
N ALA A 518 25.11 -28.48 -35.34
CA ALA A 518 23.74 -28.57 -35.83
C ALA A 518 22.92 -27.34 -35.39
N PRO A 519 21.91 -26.92 -36.17
CA PRO A 519 20.92 -25.98 -35.67
C PRO A 519 20.24 -26.53 -34.41
N GLY A 520 20.02 -25.67 -33.42
CA GLY A 520 19.42 -26.09 -32.16
C GLY A 520 19.74 -25.19 -30.98
N LEU A 521 19.33 -25.65 -29.81
CA LEU A 521 19.43 -24.97 -28.53
C LEU A 521 20.50 -25.62 -27.67
N TYR A 522 21.42 -24.80 -27.18
CA TYR A 522 22.58 -25.23 -26.39
C TYR A 522 22.67 -24.45 -25.09
N HIS A 523 23.41 -24.99 -24.12
CA HIS A 523 23.92 -24.28 -22.95
C HIS A 523 25.44 -24.16 -23.04
N TYR A 524 26.01 -23.01 -22.70
CA TYR A 524 27.46 -22.85 -22.66
C TYR A 524 28.04 -23.26 -21.29
N SER A 525 28.80 -24.34 -21.28
CA SER A 525 29.52 -24.81 -20.08
C SER A 525 30.79 -23.99 -19.89
N VAL A 526 30.75 -22.99 -19.00
CA VAL A 526 31.92 -22.19 -18.61
C VAL A 526 33.05 -23.06 -18.05
N ARG A 527 32.69 -24.08 -17.26
CA ARG A 527 33.65 -25.01 -16.63
C ARG A 527 34.54 -25.72 -17.64
N ARG A 528 33.94 -26.15 -18.75
CA ARG A 528 34.57 -27.03 -19.75
C ARG A 528 34.87 -26.33 -21.06
N HIS A 529 34.51 -25.05 -21.18
CA HIS A 529 34.54 -24.29 -22.42
C HIS A 529 33.97 -25.09 -23.61
N GLY A 530 32.64 -25.26 -23.62
CA GLY A 530 31.96 -26.02 -24.65
C GLY A 530 30.45 -25.87 -24.62
N LEU A 531 29.78 -26.50 -25.56
CA LEU A 531 28.33 -26.45 -25.73
C LEU A 531 27.70 -27.76 -25.26
N VAL A 532 26.63 -27.66 -24.50
CA VAL A 532 25.77 -28.79 -24.13
C VAL A 532 24.49 -28.69 -24.95
N LEU A 533 24.18 -29.71 -25.75
CA LEU A 533 23.01 -29.73 -26.63
C LEU A 533 21.74 -30.07 -25.86
N LEU A 534 20.82 -29.11 -25.78
CA LEU A 534 19.55 -29.25 -25.07
C LEU A 534 18.42 -29.71 -26.00
N SER A 535 18.35 -29.16 -27.21
CA SER A 535 17.36 -29.52 -28.23
C SER A 535 17.93 -29.35 -29.64
N GLN A 536 17.58 -30.25 -30.56
CA GLN A 536 17.90 -30.16 -32.00
C GLN A 536 16.74 -29.62 -32.84
N GLU A 537 15.71 -29.07 -32.21
CA GLU A 537 14.65 -28.37 -32.92
C GLU A 537 15.24 -27.19 -33.71
N ASP A 538 14.87 -27.05 -35.00
CA ASP A 538 15.27 -25.89 -35.80
C ASP A 538 14.71 -24.62 -35.15
N PRO A 539 15.55 -23.63 -34.77
CA PRO A 539 15.08 -22.41 -34.13
C PRO A 539 14.28 -21.47 -35.05
N ARG A 540 14.53 -21.51 -36.36
CA ARG A 540 14.01 -20.51 -37.32
C ARG A 540 12.49 -20.31 -37.28
N PRO A 541 11.66 -21.37 -37.15
CA PRO A 541 10.20 -21.22 -37.14
C PRO A 541 9.64 -20.45 -35.94
N TRP A 542 10.37 -20.38 -34.81
CA TRP A 542 9.85 -19.81 -33.57
C TRP A 542 10.68 -18.63 -33.03
N ILE A 543 11.96 -18.50 -33.40
CA ILE A 543 12.86 -17.50 -32.80
C ILE A 543 12.41 -16.05 -33.06
N ALA A 544 11.84 -15.76 -34.23
CA ALA A 544 11.29 -14.45 -34.53
C ALA A 544 10.11 -14.12 -33.61
N ALA A 545 9.21 -15.08 -33.38
CA ALA A 545 8.09 -14.93 -32.47
C ALA A 545 8.57 -14.76 -31.01
N ALA A 546 9.58 -15.53 -30.59
CA ALA A 546 10.18 -15.38 -29.26
C ALA A 546 10.84 -14.01 -29.05
N CYS A 547 11.28 -13.36 -30.13
CA CYS A 547 11.84 -12.02 -30.10
C CYS A 547 10.87 -10.95 -30.63
N GLY A 548 9.60 -10.99 -30.23
CA GLY A 548 8.64 -9.92 -30.52
C GLY A 548 8.34 -9.70 -32.02
N ASP A 549 8.28 -10.79 -32.78
CA ASP A 549 7.98 -10.82 -34.23
C ASP A 549 9.02 -10.12 -35.12
N GLN A 550 10.24 -9.94 -34.63
CA GLN A 550 11.36 -9.41 -35.42
C GLN A 550 11.88 -10.48 -36.39
N THR A 551 11.28 -10.56 -37.58
CA THR A 551 11.52 -11.64 -38.57
C THR A 551 12.98 -11.81 -38.99
N TRP A 552 13.73 -10.72 -39.12
CA TRP A 552 15.15 -10.70 -39.50
C TRP A 552 16.08 -11.44 -38.52
N ILE A 553 15.62 -11.75 -37.30
CA ILE A 553 16.40 -12.53 -36.33
C ILE A 553 16.60 -13.96 -36.80
N ALA A 554 15.65 -14.53 -37.55
CA ALA A 554 15.77 -15.88 -38.09
C ALA A 554 16.88 -16.01 -39.16
N ASP A 555 17.34 -14.88 -39.72
CA ASP A 555 18.43 -14.81 -40.69
C ASP A 555 19.81 -14.72 -40.02
N ALA A 556 19.88 -14.52 -38.70
CA ALA A 556 21.14 -14.47 -37.96
C ALA A 556 21.82 -15.85 -37.95
N ALA A 557 23.15 -15.88 -37.80
CA ALA A 557 23.89 -17.14 -37.71
C ALA A 557 23.71 -17.81 -36.33
N ALA A 558 23.68 -17.00 -35.27
CA ALA A 558 23.45 -17.46 -33.91
C ALA A 558 22.79 -16.37 -33.06
N VAL A 559 21.99 -16.82 -32.10
CA VAL A 559 21.37 -16.02 -31.04
C VAL A 559 21.83 -16.56 -29.69
N PHE A 560 21.99 -15.68 -28.70
CA PHE A 560 22.49 -15.99 -27.37
C PHE A 560 21.51 -15.42 -26.36
N LEU A 561 20.73 -16.30 -25.75
CA LEU A 561 19.81 -15.95 -24.68
C LEU A 561 20.59 -15.88 -23.36
N SER A 562 20.67 -14.69 -22.79
CA SER A 562 21.20 -14.49 -21.44
C SER A 562 20.06 -14.64 -20.43
N THR A 563 20.27 -15.52 -19.46
CA THR A 563 19.40 -15.67 -18.28
C THR A 563 20.22 -15.39 -17.02
N TYR A 564 19.59 -15.38 -15.85
CA TYR A 564 20.29 -15.09 -14.62
C TYR A 564 19.92 -16.02 -13.47
N ASN A 565 20.87 -16.80 -12.96
CA ASN A 565 20.64 -17.65 -11.79
C ASN A 565 20.51 -16.80 -10.53
N VAL A 566 19.27 -16.50 -10.13
CA VAL A 566 18.95 -15.60 -9.02
C VAL A 566 19.49 -16.11 -7.69
N LYS A 567 19.60 -17.44 -7.52
CA LYS A 567 20.08 -18.05 -6.28
C LYS A 567 21.54 -17.67 -5.98
N ARG A 568 22.40 -17.55 -7.00
CA ARG A 568 23.81 -17.14 -6.82
C ARG A 568 23.90 -15.74 -6.22
N LEU A 569 23.17 -14.79 -6.81
CA LEU A 569 23.19 -13.40 -6.38
C LEU A 569 22.50 -13.20 -5.04
N ALA A 570 21.31 -13.78 -4.86
CA ALA A 570 20.52 -13.67 -3.63
C ALA A 570 21.22 -14.31 -2.41
N TRP A 571 22.15 -15.25 -2.62
CA TRP A 571 22.96 -15.78 -1.54
C TRP A 571 23.83 -14.70 -0.88
N LYS A 572 24.44 -13.80 -1.66
CA LYS A 572 25.24 -12.68 -1.12
C LYS A 572 24.40 -11.44 -0.84
N TYR A 573 23.51 -11.09 -1.75
CA TYR A 573 22.68 -9.89 -1.70
C TYR A 573 21.22 -10.25 -1.47
N ALA A 574 20.89 -10.63 -0.24
CA ALA A 574 19.53 -11.00 0.17
C ALA A 574 18.63 -9.77 0.41
N PHE A 575 18.69 -8.78 -0.48
CA PHE A 575 17.90 -7.56 -0.44
C PHE A 575 17.51 -7.12 -1.86
N SER A 576 16.37 -6.47 -2.01
CA SER A 576 15.76 -6.19 -3.33
C SER A 576 16.67 -5.43 -4.28
N ARG A 577 17.48 -4.48 -3.79
CA ARG A 577 18.45 -3.74 -4.61
C ARG A 577 19.48 -4.63 -5.30
N GLY A 578 19.79 -5.79 -4.73
CA GLY A 578 20.67 -6.78 -5.34
C GLY A 578 20.22 -7.13 -6.76
N PHE A 579 18.91 -7.22 -7.01
CA PHE A 579 18.38 -7.57 -8.32
C PHE A 579 18.79 -6.60 -9.44
N ARG A 580 19.08 -5.32 -9.15
CA ARG A 580 19.62 -4.39 -10.17
C ARG A 580 20.96 -4.85 -10.74
N ALA A 581 21.76 -5.58 -9.97
CA ALA A 581 23.01 -6.14 -10.45
C ALA A 581 22.78 -7.13 -11.59
N THR A 582 21.65 -7.85 -11.63
CA THR A 582 21.33 -8.76 -12.74
C THR A 582 21.28 -8.05 -14.09
N LEU A 583 20.66 -6.86 -14.12
CA LEU A 583 20.53 -6.02 -15.30
C LEU A 583 21.87 -5.41 -15.70
N LEU A 584 22.65 -4.94 -14.72
CA LEU A 584 23.98 -4.37 -14.95
C LEU A 584 24.96 -5.41 -15.49
N ASP A 585 25.04 -6.57 -14.83
CA ASP A 585 25.87 -7.71 -15.25
C ASP A 585 25.54 -8.10 -16.70
N THR A 586 24.24 -8.22 -17.02
CA THR A 586 23.78 -8.58 -18.37
C THR A 586 24.08 -7.49 -19.39
N GLY A 587 23.92 -6.21 -19.03
CA GLY A 587 24.29 -5.09 -19.90
C GLY A 587 25.79 -5.01 -20.17
N HIS A 588 26.63 -5.28 -19.17
CA HIS A 588 28.08 -5.40 -19.35
C HIS A 588 28.44 -6.53 -20.32
N LEU A 589 27.80 -7.70 -20.17
CA LEU A 589 27.96 -8.82 -21.10
C LEU A 589 27.49 -8.46 -22.51
N GLY A 590 26.36 -7.75 -22.66
CA GLY A 590 25.86 -7.27 -23.95
C GLY A 590 26.82 -6.31 -24.64
N GLN A 591 27.45 -5.39 -23.90
CA GLN A 591 28.46 -4.52 -24.47
C GLN A 591 29.74 -5.28 -24.83
N SER A 592 30.22 -6.20 -23.98
CA SER A 592 31.33 -7.10 -24.31
C SER A 592 31.03 -7.88 -25.59
N PHE A 593 29.80 -8.40 -25.73
CA PHE A 593 29.35 -9.11 -26.92
C PHE A 593 29.43 -8.22 -28.18
N ALA A 594 28.93 -6.99 -28.11
CA ALA A 594 28.97 -6.07 -29.24
C ALA A 594 30.40 -5.75 -29.65
N LEU A 595 31.31 -5.53 -28.70
CA LEU A 595 32.71 -5.21 -28.96
C LEU A 595 33.49 -6.41 -29.50
N VAL A 596 33.33 -7.59 -28.90
CA VAL A 596 33.98 -8.83 -29.38
C VAL A 596 33.45 -9.19 -30.76
N SER A 597 32.14 -9.08 -31.01
CA SER A 597 31.58 -9.31 -32.36
C SER A 597 32.11 -8.32 -33.39
N THR A 598 32.18 -7.03 -33.04
CA THR A 598 32.74 -5.99 -33.94
C THR A 598 34.22 -6.26 -34.23
N TRP A 599 34.98 -6.65 -33.21
CA TRP A 599 36.38 -7.05 -33.35
C TRP A 599 36.54 -8.28 -34.25
N LEU A 600 35.61 -9.23 -34.19
CA LEU A 600 35.56 -10.39 -35.09
C LEU A 600 35.06 -10.07 -36.51
N GLY A 601 34.72 -8.81 -36.81
CA GLY A 601 34.16 -8.40 -38.11
C GLY A 601 32.72 -8.87 -38.34
N LEU A 602 32.00 -9.22 -37.27
CA LEU A 602 30.63 -9.69 -37.32
C LEU A 602 29.62 -8.55 -37.15
N ALA A 603 28.37 -8.82 -37.49
CA ALA A 603 27.23 -7.94 -37.31
C ALA A 603 26.48 -8.27 -36.01
N PRO A 604 26.77 -7.61 -34.87
CA PRO A 604 26.03 -7.83 -33.64
C PRO A 604 24.71 -7.08 -33.63
N PHE A 605 23.75 -7.61 -32.89
CA PHE A 605 22.61 -6.88 -32.37
C PHE A 605 22.25 -7.38 -30.97
N THR A 606 21.47 -6.55 -30.29
CA THR A 606 20.89 -6.88 -28.99
C THR A 606 19.41 -6.49 -29.04
N THR A 607 18.55 -7.33 -28.48
CA THR A 607 17.14 -7.01 -28.33
C THR A 607 16.64 -7.41 -26.95
N ALA A 608 15.79 -6.56 -26.39
CA ALA A 608 15.02 -6.81 -25.18
C ALA A 608 13.52 -6.95 -25.48
N ALA A 609 13.13 -6.93 -26.76
CA ALA A 609 11.76 -7.25 -27.17
C ALA A 609 11.63 -8.78 -27.24
N LEU A 610 11.24 -9.36 -26.11
CA LEU A 610 11.18 -10.81 -25.89
C LEU A 610 9.77 -11.23 -25.47
N ARG A 611 9.39 -12.46 -25.82
CA ARG A 611 8.30 -13.21 -25.22
C ARG A 611 8.93 -14.28 -24.32
N ASP A 612 9.20 -13.91 -23.08
CA ASP A 612 10.03 -14.68 -22.13
C ASP A 612 9.55 -16.12 -21.99
N GLU A 613 8.24 -16.32 -21.83
CA GLU A 613 7.59 -17.63 -21.69
C GLU A 613 7.96 -18.61 -22.82
N LEU A 614 8.14 -18.13 -24.06
CA LEU A 614 8.53 -18.99 -25.17
C LEU A 614 9.94 -19.55 -25.01
N PHE A 615 10.87 -18.77 -24.46
CA PHE A 615 12.22 -19.26 -24.14
C PHE A 615 12.21 -20.18 -22.92
N GLU A 616 11.43 -19.82 -21.90
CA GLU A 616 11.31 -20.56 -20.65
C GLU A 616 10.74 -21.96 -20.90
N ASP A 617 9.69 -22.08 -21.71
CA ASP A 617 9.09 -23.36 -22.12
C ASP A 617 10.08 -24.22 -22.91
N LYS A 618 10.80 -23.63 -23.87
CA LYS A 618 11.81 -24.34 -24.68
C LYS A 618 12.97 -24.87 -23.84
N LEU A 619 13.34 -24.16 -22.77
CA LEU A 619 14.46 -24.51 -21.89
C LEU A 619 14.03 -25.25 -20.61
N GLY A 620 12.74 -25.32 -20.31
CA GLY A 620 12.21 -25.85 -19.05
C GLY A 620 12.67 -25.03 -17.83
N LEU A 621 12.73 -23.70 -17.95
CA LEU A 621 13.18 -22.82 -16.86
C LEU A 621 12.04 -22.45 -15.93
N ASP A 622 12.31 -22.40 -14.62
CA ASP A 622 11.46 -21.65 -13.67
C ASP A 622 11.91 -20.19 -13.69
N TYR A 623 11.10 -19.32 -14.27
CA TYR A 623 11.35 -17.88 -14.42
C TYR A 623 11.67 -17.17 -13.09
N ARG A 624 11.23 -17.72 -11.96
CA ARG A 624 11.53 -17.15 -10.62
C ARG A 624 12.93 -17.50 -10.15
N ALA A 625 13.47 -18.63 -10.61
CA ALA A 625 14.81 -19.09 -10.26
C ALA A 625 15.85 -18.59 -11.27
N GLU A 626 15.48 -18.52 -12.55
CA GLU A 626 16.37 -18.16 -13.65
C GLU A 626 15.61 -17.41 -14.76
N PRO A 627 15.30 -16.11 -14.56
CA PRO A 627 14.61 -15.29 -15.54
C PRO A 627 15.44 -15.07 -16.80
N VAL A 628 14.74 -14.96 -17.92
CA VAL A 628 15.26 -14.44 -19.18
C VAL A 628 15.49 -12.94 -19.05
N LEU A 629 16.61 -12.43 -19.59
CA LEU A 629 16.93 -11.01 -19.49
C LEU A 629 17.15 -10.34 -20.85
N MET A 630 17.87 -10.99 -21.75
CA MET A 630 18.31 -10.34 -22.98
C MET A 630 18.70 -11.34 -24.05
N VAL A 631 18.45 -11.00 -25.31
CA VAL A 631 18.99 -11.70 -26.47
C VAL A 631 20.07 -10.86 -27.12
N ASN A 632 21.22 -11.48 -27.36
CA ASN A 632 22.23 -10.99 -28.28
C ASN A 632 22.23 -11.87 -29.52
N GLY A 633 22.43 -11.33 -30.70
CA GLY A 633 22.55 -12.13 -31.91
C GLY A 633 23.63 -11.62 -32.83
N VAL A 634 24.09 -12.50 -33.71
CA VAL A 634 25.20 -12.22 -34.60
C VAL A 634 25.03 -12.95 -35.92
N GLY A 635 25.47 -12.30 -37.00
CA GLY A 635 25.63 -12.91 -38.31
C GLY A 635 26.77 -12.23 -39.07
N ARG A 636 26.98 -12.67 -40.31
CA ARG A 636 27.87 -11.99 -41.25
C ARG A 636 27.15 -10.75 -41.82
N PRO A 637 27.76 -9.57 -41.83
CA PRO A 637 27.10 -8.35 -42.32
C PRO A 637 26.77 -8.46 -43.82
N ALA A 638 25.51 -8.20 -44.20
CA ALA A 638 25.12 -8.09 -45.61
C ALA A 638 25.57 -6.76 -46.26
N GLU A 639 25.82 -5.75 -45.44
CA GLU A 639 26.25 -4.41 -45.86
C GLU A 639 27.44 -3.94 -45.01
N ALA A 640 28.32 -3.13 -45.60
CA ALA A 640 29.42 -2.53 -44.85
C ALA A 640 28.85 -1.52 -43.81
N PRO A 641 29.33 -1.54 -42.55
CA PRO A 641 28.85 -0.61 -41.54
C PRO A 641 29.15 0.84 -41.94
N TRP A 642 28.19 1.74 -41.72
CA TRP A 642 28.41 3.18 -41.89
C TRP A 642 29.47 3.69 -40.89
N LEU A 643 30.58 4.19 -41.42
CA LEU A 643 31.64 4.86 -40.67
C LEU A 643 31.30 6.36 -40.54
N PRO A 644 31.47 6.97 -39.36
CA PRO A 644 31.35 8.41 -39.23
C PRO A 644 32.43 9.08 -40.08
N ASP A 645 32.09 10.18 -40.75
CA ASP A 645 33.06 10.99 -41.52
C ASP A 645 34.23 11.33 -40.60
N ARG A 646 35.39 10.69 -40.83
CA ARG A 646 36.64 11.18 -40.23
C ARG A 646 36.89 12.55 -40.86
N PRO A 647 37.17 13.62 -40.08
CA PRO A 647 37.79 14.78 -40.69
C PRO A 647 39.02 14.26 -41.42
N ARG A 648 39.11 14.54 -42.72
CA ARG A 648 40.30 14.21 -43.51
C ARG A 648 41.48 14.83 -42.76
N GLU A 649 42.40 13.99 -42.31
CA GLU A 649 43.69 14.48 -41.81
C GLU A 649 44.30 15.31 -42.95
N THR A 650 44.48 16.61 -42.69
CA THR A 650 45.22 17.54 -43.55
C THR A 650 46.71 17.32 -43.41
#